data_AF-A0ABD3F1B6-F1
#
_entry.id   AF-A0ABD3F1B6-F1
#
_cell.length_a   1.000
_cell.length_b   1.000
_cell.length_c   1.000
_cell.angle_alpha   90.00
_cell.angle_beta   90.00
_cell.angle_gamma   90.00
#
_symmetry.space_group_name_H-M   'P 1'
#
loop_
_entity.id
_entity.type
_entity.pdbx_description
1 polymer ?
#
loop_
_entity_poly.entity_id
_entity_poly.type
_entity_poly.pdbx_seq_one_letter_code
_entity_poly.pdbx_strand_id
1 'polypeptide(L)'
;MPRCRAALLLTVALSPFLVNAAEESCPNGCSGNGVCGKQLTCTCHDGFFGYDCSLEFCPVGKAWGVITGTDEAHGPAECSGRGVCVYTSGSCSCQSGFTGPACQFTQCLDACSHHGKCTSMRTLAENQVISRELYDQDVFVYDELWDFDVIHGCQCDTGFHGPSCSLKDCSVGDDPLTTGQVNEVQLIQCLTTYQQQTIVLQADFPLTKGKFILKFGKQYTRPISFQALADQDSFGPSIATSLLKLAGVDAVTVSRSDPVPTRTEWSVTFPTTNTKQNALVPGWRTVEVQQFICAADSGVFAVTFGNETIRNIPYNADGNTFLAFLSKLSFYGTIGVSLIMNTGANINSLCTTGGTFVTLTFSTLWHRALLADLPPMTFSTLDLKGVQTLFLGNTNGFIDSETKEVVKGFDSCHITEEQQFLCGATSGNFALTFEDGTKLTGLPFSITADALKSTIQNNVPYIIDIDVVFADGQTAFCSDFGTTTTIRFVVVKMANGDGDLAEVLADKTNNGRSDGLAHLSNRLQFATRFTETVKGALCEPLDQTFTPDLTGQMLAPIVQGGGSFTVNFRGATSRPIPAQSTARQLKALLLELPSIQGVDVSYSGSQVCETPANLARLTFTQNFGNLPTIVTDSSSMCTDSSVVVAGGGSSITGVTSVDGTKESEVCSNRGYCDDLTVGQCICHTGYTNSDGNGNVGTLEFNRGDCGAPSRIPVGCPGDLACSGHGTCSATPSYRCSCAKGWQGGDCSERVCPSGRSWFDYPSADNVAHQLWTECSGAGECDRSNGQCKCHPPYTGSACELMACGGTDVECNGYGQCLTLYDLAPMTRINGVTRSFTYGEDPNDVSTWDARRIRTCLCDPLHFGYDCSLKECPRGDDFYTKDVIERQLIRCIADAGSFTLSFRDESTTRIPFDAAESAVKTALEELSTIGEVNVAFSSGTVACSNSVNTVMTVDFLTELGDLPSLSGSNALLQDRINGNARDGSGSLVFITGGDSLLGKMSVKGTREYALCSNHGICDFSTGICTCHANFGGSDGNGGPGTIANCGFHEGKTTTGV
;
A
#
# COMPACT_ATOMS: atom_id res chain seq x y z
N MET A 1 -40.31 -39.42 28.57
CA MET A 1 -41.07 -40.69 28.70
C MET A 1 -41.20 -41.04 30.16
N PRO A 2 -42.40 -41.23 30.71
CA PRO A 2 -42.64 -41.51 32.12
C PRO A 2 -42.80 -43.01 32.38
N ARG A 3 -42.54 -43.49 33.60
CA ARG A 3 -43.30 -44.61 34.19
C ARG A 3 -43.18 -44.65 35.72
N CYS A 4 -44.36 -44.64 36.33
CA CYS A 4 -44.69 -44.69 37.74
C CYS A 4 -44.19 -45.96 38.47
N ARG A 5 -44.06 -45.87 39.81
CA ARG A 5 -45.00 -46.53 40.76
C ARG A 5 -44.72 -46.14 42.21
N ALA A 6 -45.81 -45.99 42.96
CA ALA A 6 -45.90 -45.67 44.38
C ALA A 6 -46.31 -46.89 45.22
N ALA A 7 -46.29 -46.68 46.56
CA ALA A 7 -46.73 -47.53 47.68
C ALA A 7 -45.66 -48.52 48.18
N LEU A 8 -45.43 -48.76 49.47
CA LEU A 8 -46.34 -48.75 50.63
C LEU A 8 -45.54 -48.64 51.97
N LEU A 9 -46.12 -48.02 53.01
CA LEU A 9 -45.62 -48.03 54.39
C LEU A 9 -45.75 -49.42 55.03
N LEU A 10 -44.71 -49.88 55.74
CA LEU A 10 -44.85 -50.82 56.86
C LEU A 10 -43.76 -50.56 57.91
N THR A 11 -44.18 -50.12 59.10
CA THR A 11 -43.38 -49.93 60.30
C THR A 11 -43.10 -51.27 60.99
N VAL A 12 -41.82 -51.64 61.13
CA VAL A 12 -41.36 -52.63 62.12
C VAL A 12 -40.11 -52.07 62.80
N ALA A 13 -40.26 -51.77 64.09
CA ALA A 13 -39.19 -51.35 64.98
C ALA A 13 -38.32 -52.56 65.34
N LEU A 14 -37.04 -52.50 65.00
CA LEU A 14 -35.96 -53.32 65.56
C LEU A 14 -34.73 -52.42 65.69
N SER A 15 -34.48 -51.96 66.92
CA SER A 15 -33.19 -51.40 67.30
C SER A 15 -32.18 -52.54 67.34
N PRO A 16 -31.01 -52.35 66.72
CA PRO A 16 -29.81 -52.48 67.52
C PRO A 16 -28.87 -51.28 67.30
N PHE A 17 -28.26 -50.87 68.40
CA PHE A 17 -27.08 -50.03 68.50
C PHE A 17 -26.22 -49.97 67.22
N LEU A 18 -26.44 -48.94 66.41
CA LEU A 18 -25.41 -48.42 65.53
C LEU A 18 -24.60 -47.44 66.37
N VAL A 19 -23.39 -47.85 66.72
CA VAL A 19 -22.31 -46.91 66.97
C VAL A 19 -22.19 -46.12 65.68
N ASN A 20 -22.64 -44.87 65.65
CA ASN A 20 -22.22 -43.92 64.63
C ASN A 20 -20.71 -43.71 64.84
N ALA A 21 -19.89 -44.63 64.34
CA ALA A 21 -18.62 -44.22 63.77
C ALA A 21 -19.04 -43.40 62.55
N ALA A 22 -19.06 -42.06 62.70
CA ALA A 22 -18.95 -41.22 61.52
C ALA A 22 -17.67 -41.69 60.83
N GLU A 23 -17.80 -42.38 59.69
CA GLU A 23 -16.66 -42.61 58.82
C GLU A 23 -16.16 -41.22 58.47
N GLU A 24 -15.00 -40.89 59.02
CA GLU A 24 -14.20 -39.72 58.70
C GLU A 24 -13.96 -39.78 57.18
N SER A 25 -14.78 -39.05 56.41
CA SER A 25 -14.67 -38.94 54.95
C SER A 25 -13.94 -37.66 54.58
N CYS A 26 -13.20 -37.66 53.48
CA CYS A 26 -12.63 -36.41 52.97
C CYS A 26 -13.70 -35.33 52.81
N PRO A 27 -13.35 -34.07 53.06
CA PRO A 27 -14.29 -32.96 53.04
C PRO A 27 -14.99 -32.88 51.68
N ASN A 28 -16.33 -32.90 51.71
CA ASN A 28 -17.20 -32.95 50.52
C ASN A 28 -16.81 -34.00 49.46
N GLY A 29 -16.11 -35.08 49.83
CA GLY A 29 -15.57 -36.03 48.87
C GLY A 29 -14.58 -35.41 47.87
N CYS A 30 -13.79 -34.43 48.30
CA CYS A 30 -12.91 -33.61 47.47
C CYS A 30 -13.64 -32.94 46.29
N SER A 31 -14.94 -32.67 46.48
CA SER A 31 -15.85 -32.07 45.49
C SER A 31 -15.86 -32.76 44.13
N GLY A 32 -15.37 -34.01 44.04
CA GLY A 32 -15.13 -34.72 42.78
C GLY A 32 -13.93 -34.22 41.96
N ASN A 33 -13.18 -33.23 42.44
CA ASN A 33 -12.05 -32.59 41.77
C ASN A 33 -10.70 -32.90 42.45
N GLY A 34 -10.63 -33.98 43.22
CA GLY A 34 -9.41 -34.38 43.89
C GLY A 34 -9.44 -35.81 44.39
N VAL A 35 -8.30 -36.25 44.89
CA VAL A 35 -8.12 -37.58 45.48
C VAL A 35 -8.00 -37.46 46.99
N CYS A 36 -8.80 -38.26 47.70
CA CYS A 36 -8.78 -38.32 49.16
C CYS A 36 -7.55 -39.08 49.67
N GLY A 37 -6.68 -38.40 50.43
CA GLY A 37 -5.52 -38.99 51.08
C GLY A 37 -5.86 -39.77 52.35
N LYS A 38 -4.88 -40.53 52.88
CA LYS A 38 -5.03 -41.31 54.13
C LYS A 38 -5.24 -40.47 55.39
N GLN A 39 -4.87 -39.19 55.34
CA GLN A 39 -5.03 -38.20 56.42
C GLN A 39 -6.33 -37.39 56.25
N LEU A 40 -7.22 -37.79 55.35
CA LEU A 40 -8.47 -37.10 55.02
C LEU A 40 -8.29 -35.72 54.37
N THR A 41 -7.10 -35.46 53.85
CA THR A 41 -6.77 -34.27 53.07
C THR A 41 -6.99 -34.54 51.59
N CYS A 42 -7.58 -33.59 50.88
CA CYS A 42 -7.76 -33.68 49.43
C CYS A 42 -6.50 -33.21 48.69
N THR A 43 -6.03 -34.03 47.75
CA THR A 43 -5.06 -33.60 46.74
C THR A 43 -5.83 -33.23 45.47
N CYS A 44 -5.88 -31.95 45.15
CA CYS A 44 -6.68 -31.45 44.04
C CYS A 44 -6.08 -31.80 42.68
N HIS A 45 -6.96 -32.01 41.70
CA HIS A 45 -6.59 -32.12 40.30
C HIS A 45 -6.11 -30.75 39.77
N ASP A 46 -5.34 -30.78 38.68
CA ASP A 46 -4.84 -29.57 38.03
C ASP A 46 -5.99 -28.59 37.74
N GLY A 47 -5.78 -27.32 38.09
CA GLY A 47 -6.79 -26.26 37.97
C GLY A 47 -7.66 -26.05 39.21
N PHE A 48 -7.66 -26.98 40.17
CA PHE A 48 -8.44 -26.87 41.40
C PHE A 48 -7.55 -26.71 42.63
N PHE A 49 -8.05 -26.00 43.64
CA PHE A 49 -7.40 -25.83 44.94
C PHE A 49 -8.42 -25.65 46.06
N GLY A 50 -7.91 -25.38 47.26
CA GLY A 50 -8.72 -25.31 48.48
C GLY A 50 -8.87 -26.68 49.14
N TYR A 51 -9.37 -26.67 50.36
CA TYR A 51 -9.40 -27.84 51.25
C TYR A 51 -10.13 -29.05 50.66
N ASP A 52 -11.25 -28.81 49.97
CA ASP A 52 -12.10 -29.83 49.37
C ASP A 52 -12.09 -29.76 47.83
N CYS A 53 -11.12 -29.07 47.23
CA CYS A 53 -10.99 -28.89 45.79
C CYS A 53 -12.23 -28.27 45.11
N SER A 54 -12.99 -27.46 45.85
CA SER A 54 -14.15 -26.73 45.33
C SER A 54 -13.79 -25.40 44.65
N LEU A 55 -12.55 -24.93 44.79
CA LEU A 55 -12.08 -23.68 44.18
C LEU A 55 -11.25 -23.97 42.94
N GLU A 56 -11.33 -23.09 41.95
CA GLU A 56 -10.64 -23.13 40.67
C GLU A 56 -9.68 -21.95 40.54
N PHE A 57 -8.47 -22.21 40.04
CA PHE A 57 -7.53 -21.16 39.69
C PHE A 57 -8.05 -20.35 38.52
N CYS A 58 -7.98 -19.02 38.61
CA CYS A 58 -8.33 -18.18 37.48
C CYS A 58 -7.20 -18.14 36.42
N PRO A 59 -7.55 -17.83 35.16
CA PRO A 59 -6.59 -17.60 34.10
C PRO A 59 -5.54 -16.56 34.49
N VAL A 60 -4.30 -16.84 34.08
CA VAL A 60 -3.18 -15.90 34.18
C VAL A 60 -2.90 -15.27 32.82
N GLY A 61 -2.64 -13.97 32.82
CA GLY A 61 -2.29 -13.21 31.61
C GLY A 61 -1.24 -12.14 31.93
N LYS A 62 -0.73 -11.43 30.91
CA LYS A 62 0.20 -10.30 31.11
C LYS A 62 -0.44 -9.29 32.04
N ALA A 63 0.26 -8.94 33.12
CA ALA A 63 -0.27 -8.02 34.12
C ALA A 63 -0.22 -6.57 33.64
N TRP A 64 -1.18 -5.76 34.09
CA TRP A 64 -1.16 -4.30 33.87
C TRP A 64 -0.54 -3.52 35.02
N GLY A 65 -0.17 -4.17 36.13
CA GLY A 65 0.36 -3.44 37.29
C GLY A 65 0.83 -4.32 38.42
N VAL A 66 1.47 -5.44 38.11
CA VAL A 66 2.04 -6.36 39.10
C VAL A 66 3.56 -6.31 38.99
N ILE A 67 4.19 -5.63 39.95
CA ILE A 67 5.63 -5.40 39.95
C ILE A 67 6.32 -6.59 40.63
N THR A 68 7.17 -7.29 39.88
CA THR A 68 7.93 -8.46 40.36
C THR A 68 9.42 -8.17 40.56
N GLY A 69 9.91 -7.06 40.01
CA GLY A 69 11.32 -6.67 40.04
C GLY A 69 11.54 -5.24 39.55
N THR A 70 12.82 -4.83 39.50
CA THR A 70 13.21 -3.55 38.87
C THR A 70 12.92 -3.62 37.37
N ASP A 71 12.14 -2.66 36.88
CA ASP A 71 11.67 -2.56 35.50
C ASP A 71 10.89 -3.81 35.00
N GLU A 72 10.30 -4.57 35.94
CA GLU A 72 9.49 -5.76 35.67
C GLU A 72 8.05 -5.61 36.24
N ALA A 73 7.09 -5.18 35.42
CA ALA A 73 5.69 -4.93 35.85
C ALA A 73 4.59 -5.72 35.09
N HIS A 74 4.96 -6.43 34.02
CA HIS A 74 4.02 -7.06 33.08
C HIS A 74 4.14 -8.58 32.99
N GLY A 75 4.68 -9.21 34.04
CA GLY A 75 4.72 -10.66 34.16
C GLY A 75 3.31 -11.29 34.23
N PRO A 76 3.19 -12.62 34.09
CA PRO A 76 1.91 -13.31 34.21
C PRO A 76 1.30 -13.13 35.62
N ALA A 77 0.04 -12.72 35.70
CA ALA A 77 -0.71 -12.59 36.94
C ALA A 77 -2.15 -13.09 36.80
N GLU A 78 -2.73 -13.54 37.91
CA GLU A 78 -4.15 -13.92 38.00
C GLU A 78 -5.03 -12.74 37.59
N CYS A 79 -5.94 -13.00 36.64
CA CYS A 79 -6.79 -11.98 36.04
C CYS A 79 -6.02 -10.72 35.59
N SER A 80 -4.76 -10.88 35.17
CA SER A 80 -3.86 -9.82 34.71
C SER A 80 -3.73 -8.62 35.67
N GLY A 81 -4.07 -8.81 36.96
CA GLY A 81 -4.17 -7.71 37.91
C GLY A 81 -5.19 -6.64 37.52
N ARG A 82 -6.24 -6.99 36.75
CA ARG A 82 -7.33 -6.11 36.28
C ARG A 82 -8.70 -6.75 36.36
N GLY A 83 -8.88 -7.67 37.30
CA GLY A 83 -10.17 -8.27 37.61
C GLY A 83 -10.16 -9.01 38.94
N VAL A 84 -11.35 -9.32 39.43
CA VAL A 84 -11.53 -10.19 40.60
C VAL A 84 -11.68 -11.63 40.13
N CYS A 85 -10.89 -12.55 40.70
CA CYS A 85 -11.09 -13.97 40.46
C CYS A 85 -12.35 -14.48 41.18
N VAL A 86 -13.26 -15.09 40.44
CA VAL A 86 -14.41 -15.81 40.98
C VAL A 86 -14.00 -17.27 41.19
N TYR A 87 -13.31 -17.54 42.29
CA TYR A 87 -12.70 -18.85 42.60
C TYR A 87 -13.67 -20.03 42.58
N THR A 88 -14.98 -19.83 42.74
CA THR A 88 -15.97 -20.91 42.62
C THR A 88 -16.21 -21.38 41.18
N SER A 89 -15.70 -20.64 40.19
CA SER A 89 -15.90 -20.90 38.75
C SER A 89 -14.62 -20.80 37.92
N GLY A 90 -13.51 -20.40 38.52
CA GLY A 90 -12.24 -20.19 37.82
C GLY A 90 -12.29 -19.07 36.78
N SER A 91 -13.25 -18.14 36.86
CA SER A 91 -13.43 -17.08 35.87
C SER A 91 -13.09 -15.70 36.43
N CYS A 92 -12.52 -14.83 35.59
CA CYS A 92 -12.18 -13.46 35.95
C CYS A 92 -13.34 -12.51 35.69
N SER A 93 -13.75 -11.77 36.72
CA SER A 93 -14.65 -10.62 36.59
C SER A 93 -13.82 -9.36 36.33
N CYS A 94 -13.75 -8.94 35.08
CA CYS A 94 -12.88 -7.84 34.65
C CYS A 94 -13.37 -6.46 35.09
N GLN A 95 -12.39 -5.57 35.36
CA GLN A 95 -12.64 -4.14 35.47
C GLN A 95 -13.25 -3.60 34.16
N SER A 96 -14.11 -2.58 34.27
CA SER A 96 -14.67 -1.91 33.09
C SER A 96 -13.56 -1.39 32.16
N GLY A 97 -13.68 -1.68 30.86
CA GLY A 97 -12.67 -1.37 29.86
C GLY A 97 -11.62 -2.45 29.64
N PHE A 98 -11.69 -3.58 30.36
CA PHE A 98 -10.86 -4.76 30.14
C PHE A 98 -11.69 -5.97 29.71
N THR A 99 -11.07 -6.86 28.92
CA THR A 99 -11.69 -8.06 28.36
C THR A 99 -10.67 -9.19 28.20
N GLY A 100 -11.14 -10.34 27.72
CA GLY A 100 -10.38 -11.57 27.62
C GLY A 100 -10.53 -12.48 28.85
N PRO A 101 -10.15 -13.77 28.74
CA PRO A 101 -10.32 -14.74 29.83
C PRO A 101 -9.61 -14.36 31.14
N ALA A 102 -8.50 -13.63 31.05
CA ALA A 102 -7.73 -13.14 32.18
C ALA A 102 -7.81 -11.62 32.33
N CYS A 103 -8.76 -10.92 31.67
CA CYS A 103 -8.81 -9.45 31.66
C CYS A 103 -7.54 -8.78 31.11
N GLN A 104 -6.82 -9.49 30.23
CA GLN A 104 -5.53 -9.06 29.71
C GLN A 104 -5.64 -8.04 28.59
N PHE A 105 -6.79 -7.88 27.94
CA PHE A 105 -6.96 -6.98 26.80
C PHE A 105 -7.70 -5.72 27.20
N THR A 106 -7.31 -4.56 26.68
CA THR A 106 -8.17 -3.38 26.70
C THR A 106 -9.34 -3.58 25.72
N GLN A 107 -10.51 -3.10 26.09
CA GLN A 107 -11.68 -3.11 25.24
C GLN A 107 -11.63 -1.91 24.27
N CYS A 108 -11.86 -2.16 22.98
CA CYS A 108 -12.05 -1.08 22.03
C CYS A 108 -13.30 -0.25 22.35
N LEU A 109 -13.16 1.08 22.27
CA LEU A 109 -14.22 2.04 22.59
C LEU A 109 -15.46 1.75 21.76
N ASP A 110 -16.59 1.55 22.45
CA ASP A 110 -17.91 1.26 21.87
C ASP A 110 -17.91 0.16 20.78
N ALA A 111 -16.99 -0.81 20.90
CA ALA A 111 -16.76 -1.84 19.89
C ALA A 111 -16.53 -1.25 18.48
N CYS A 112 -15.82 -0.12 18.42
CA CYS A 112 -15.57 0.67 17.21
C CYS A 112 -16.84 1.11 16.50
N SER A 113 -17.94 1.30 17.25
CA SER A 113 -19.24 1.77 16.76
C SER A 113 -19.79 0.97 15.57
N HIS A 114 -19.30 -0.26 15.36
CA HIS A 114 -19.54 -1.06 14.15
C HIS A 114 -19.10 -0.41 12.81
N HIS A 115 -18.21 0.58 12.87
CA HIS A 115 -17.61 1.31 11.75
C HIS A 115 -16.08 1.21 11.75
N GLY A 116 -15.57 0.10 12.28
CA GLY A 116 -14.15 -0.18 12.32
C GLY A 116 -13.86 -1.55 12.89
N LYS A 117 -12.59 -1.93 12.81
CA LYS A 117 -12.06 -3.17 13.37
C LYS A 117 -11.29 -2.88 14.65
N CYS A 118 -11.66 -3.56 15.73
CA CYS A 118 -10.87 -3.61 16.94
C CYS A 118 -9.57 -4.40 16.67
N THR A 119 -8.41 -3.78 16.85
CA THR A 119 -7.11 -4.36 16.50
C THR A 119 -6.06 -4.04 17.56
N SER A 120 -5.07 -4.92 17.73
CA SER A 120 -3.95 -4.70 18.63
C SER A 120 -2.87 -3.81 17.97
N MET A 121 -1.95 -3.30 18.78
CA MET A 121 -0.79 -2.54 18.30
C MET A 121 0.06 -3.32 17.28
N ARG A 122 0.31 -4.61 17.51
CA ARG A 122 1.03 -5.50 16.59
C ARG A 122 0.37 -5.51 15.21
N THR A 123 -0.92 -5.80 15.17
CA THR A 123 -1.65 -5.90 13.90
C THR A 123 -1.83 -4.52 13.24
N LEU A 124 -1.92 -3.45 14.02
CA LEU A 124 -1.91 -2.09 13.47
C LEU A 124 -0.57 -1.78 12.78
N ALA A 125 0.56 -2.13 13.39
CA ALA A 125 1.90 -1.90 12.84
C ALA A 125 2.10 -2.55 11.47
N GLU A 126 1.54 -3.75 11.28
CA GLU A 126 1.56 -4.50 10.02
C GLU A 126 0.68 -3.90 8.90
N ASN A 127 -0.01 -2.77 9.16
CA ASN A 127 -0.86 -2.13 8.16
C ASN A 127 -0.07 -1.28 7.16
N GLN A 128 0.15 -1.84 5.98
CA GLN A 128 0.90 -1.20 4.90
C GLN A 128 0.26 0.11 4.41
N VAL A 129 -1.07 0.23 4.44
CA VAL A 129 -1.74 1.46 4.00
C VAL A 129 -1.40 2.59 4.96
N ILE A 130 -1.52 2.36 6.27
CA ILE A 130 -1.24 3.39 7.28
C ILE A 130 0.24 3.78 7.27
N SER A 131 1.17 2.80 7.16
CA SER A 131 2.61 3.12 7.09
C SER A 131 2.95 4.03 5.91
N ARG A 132 2.37 3.73 4.75
CA ARG A 132 2.59 4.51 3.53
C ARG A 132 1.98 5.91 3.67
N GLU A 133 0.76 6.05 4.17
CA GLU A 133 0.13 7.36 4.37
C GLU A 133 0.93 8.27 5.32
N LEU A 134 1.44 7.73 6.44
CA LEU A 134 2.09 8.53 7.46
C LEU A 134 3.57 8.80 7.17
N TYR A 135 4.28 7.83 6.59
CA TYR A 135 5.74 7.85 6.51
C TYR A 135 6.31 7.50 5.13
N ASP A 136 5.47 7.22 4.13
CA ASP A 136 5.87 6.80 2.77
C ASP A 136 6.88 5.63 2.72
N GLN A 137 6.76 4.68 3.65
CA GLN A 137 7.68 3.53 3.76
C GLN A 137 6.96 2.21 4.08
N ASP A 138 7.73 1.12 4.17
CA ASP A 138 7.22 -0.20 4.56
C ASP A 138 6.74 -0.22 6.02
N VAL A 139 6.04 -1.29 6.39
CA VAL A 139 5.47 -1.45 7.74
C VAL A 139 6.56 -1.54 8.80
N PHE A 140 6.27 -1.02 9.99
CA PHE A 140 7.09 -1.26 11.17
C PHE A 140 6.73 -2.57 11.86
N VAL A 141 7.66 -3.08 12.65
CA VAL A 141 7.45 -4.23 13.53
C VAL A 141 7.15 -3.75 14.96
N TYR A 142 6.11 -4.30 15.58
CA TYR A 142 5.77 -4.02 16.98
C TYR A 142 5.43 -5.33 17.70
N ASP A 143 6.45 -6.03 18.18
CA ASP A 143 6.34 -7.38 18.73
C ASP A 143 7.22 -7.69 19.95
N GLU A 144 8.05 -6.74 20.38
CA GLU A 144 8.94 -6.92 21.54
C GLU A 144 8.40 -6.25 22.82
N LEU A 145 7.67 -5.14 22.71
CA LEU A 145 7.13 -4.43 23.87
C LEU A 145 5.93 -5.17 24.49
N TRP A 146 5.82 -5.13 25.81
CA TRP A 146 4.84 -5.93 26.55
C TRP A 146 3.39 -5.74 26.07
N ASP A 147 3.07 -4.54 25.57
CA ASP A 147 1.73 -4.09 25.21
C ASP A 147 1.26 -4.50 23.81
N PHE A 148 2.14 -5.10 22.98
CA PHE A 148 1.90 -5.33 21.54
C PHE A 148 0.56 -6.02 21.21
N ASP A 149 0.08 -6.90 22.08
CA ASP A 149 -1.15 -7.70 21.93
C ASP A 149 -2.21 -7.42 22.98
N VAL A 150 -1.94 -6.53 23.94
CA VAL A 150 -2.86 -6.25 25.06
C VAL A 150 -3.52 -4.89 24.95
N ILE A 151 -2.86 -3.90 24.34
CA ILE A 151 -3.49 -2.63 23.96
C ILE A 151 -4.21 -2.80 22.62
N HIS A 152 -5.50 -2.49 22.62
CA HIS A 152 -6.37 -2.51 21.45
C HIS A 152 -7.00 -1.14 21.22
N GLY A 153 -7.18 -0.80 19.95
CA GLY A 153 -7.91 0.38 19.52
C GLY A 153 -8.64 0.14 18.21
N CYS A 154 -9.34 1.16 17.76
CA CYS A 154 -10.18 1.07 16.59
C CYS A 154 -9.44 1.52 15.32
N GLN A 155 -9.35 0.62 14.35
CA GLN A 155 -9.03 0.96 12.97
C GLN A 155 -10.33 1.23 12.23
N CYS A 156 -10.62 2.50 11.93
CA CYS A 156 -11.89 2.90 11.33
C CYS A 156 -12.00 2.52 9.85
N ASP A 157 -13.24 2.22 9.45
CA ASP A 157 -13.61 2.02 8.06
C ASP A 157 -13.59 3.35 7.31
N THR A 158 -13.41 3.32 5.99
CA THR A 158 -13.43 4.54 5.15
C THR A 158 -14.70 5.36 5.36
N GLY A 159 -14.56 6.66 5.60
CA GLY A 159 -15.68 7.56 5.87
C GLY A 159 -15.95 7.77 7.36
N PHE A 160 -15.19 7.13 8.25
CA PHE A 160 -15.30 7.27 9.70
C PHE A 160 -13.93 7.51 10.33
N HIS A 161 -13.92 8.28 11.42
CA HIS A 161 -12.73 8.60 12.19
C HIS A 161 -13.04 8.72 13.69
N GLY A 162 -12.02 9.12 14.46
CA GLY A 162 -12.11 9.24 15.91
C GLY A 162 -11.79 7.92 16.62
N PRO A 163 -11.67 7.96 17.96
CA PRO A 163 -11.14 6.84 18.73
C PRO A 163 -12.11 5.65 18.84
N SER A 164 -13.41 5.89 18.63
CA SER A 164 -14.49 4.89 18.63
C SER A 164 -15.07 4.64 17.22
N CYS A 165 -14.53 5.28 16.18
CA CYS A 165 -15.09 5.31 14.81
C CYS A 165 -16.56 5.79 14.74
N SER A 166 -16.99 6.59 15.71
CA SER A 166 -18.34 7.16 15.76
C SER A 166 -18.50 8.40 14.88
N LEU A 167 -17.40 9.09 14.56
CA LEU A 167 -17.39 10.35 13.81
C LEU A 167 -17.25 10.07 12.31
N LYS A 168 -17.94 10.85 11.49
CA LYS A 168 -17.94 10.72 10.02
C LYS A 168 -16.96 11.68 9.38
N ASP A 169 -16.17 11.19 8.43
CA ASP A 169 -15.26 12.03 7.65
C ASP A 169 -16.05 13.08 6.87
N CYS A 170 -15.64 14.34 7.01
CA CYS A 170 -16.07 15.40 6.11
C CYS A 170 -15.11 15.56 4.94
N SER A 171 -15.63 16.11 3.84
CA SER A 171 -14.81 16.46 2.69
C SER A 171 -13.66 17.39 3.08
N VAL A 172 -12.48 17.05 2.59
CA VAL A 172 -11.28 17.89 2.69
C VAL A 172 -11.05 18.65 1.39
N GLY A 173 -10.43 19.82 1.48
CA GLY A 173 -10.18 20.67 0.31
C GLY A 173 -9.11 21.73 0.55
N ASP A 174 -8.78 22.40 -0.55
CA ASP A 174 -7.82 23.50 -0.60
C ASP A 174 -8.53 24.81 -0.22
N ASP A 175 -7.85 25.66 0.55
CA ASP A 175 -8.42 26.96 0.91
C ASP A 175 -8.49 27.85 -0.35
N PRO A 176 -9.66 28.36 -0.78
CA PRO A 176 -9.76 29.13 -2.02
C PRO A 176 -8.96 30.44 -2.02
N LEU A 177 -8.46 30.88 -0.87
CA LEU A 177 -7.75 32.13 -0.70
C LEU A 177 -6.24 31.96 -0.52
N THR A 178 -5.73 30.72 -0.51
CA THR A 178 -4.31 30.44 -0.65
C THR A 178 -3.95 30.44 -2.14
N THR A 179 -2.74 30.91 -2.45
CA THR A 179 -2.30 31.13 -3.83
C THR A 179 -0.85 30.70 -4.01
N GLY A 180 -0.48 30.25 -5.21
CA GLY A 180 0.89 29.84 -5.53
C GLY A 180 1.22 28.39 -5.14
N GLN A 181 0.22 27.62 -4.73
CA GLN A 181 0.36 26.19 -4.46
C GLN A 181 0.41 25.40 -5.77
N VAL A 182 0.94 24.19 -5.65
CA VAL A 182 1.13 23.25 -6.75
C VAL A 182 0.53 21.89 -6.38
N ASN A 183 0.05 21.19 -7.40
CA ASN A 183 -0.43 19.82 -7.31
C ASN A 183 0.75 18.85 -7.11
N GLU A 184 0.47 17.73 -6.45
CA GLU A 184 1.40 16.60 -6.36
C GLU A 184 1.71 16.06 -7.78
N VAL A 185 3.00 15.80 -8.05
CA VAL A 185 3.47 15.16 -9.27
C VAL A 185 4.38 13.99 -8.94
N GLN A 186 3.92 12.79 -9.25
CA GLN A 186 4.73 11.56 -9.15
C GLN A 186 5.17 11.08 -10.54
N LEU A 187 6.24 10.29 -10.58
CA LEU A 187 6.89 9.84 -11.80
C LEU A 187 6.85 8.31 -11.90
N ILE A 188 6.59 7.80 -13.10
CA ILE A 188 6.83 6.40 -13.47
C ILE A 188 7.80 6.38 -14.64
N GLN A 189 9.00 5.82 -14.46
CA GLN A 189 9.85 5.42 -15.56
C GLN A 189 9.64 3.95 -15.85
N CYS A 190 9.24 3.62 -17.08
CA CYS A 190 9.07 2.24 -17.49
C CYS A 190 9.91 1.90 -18.72
N LEU A 191 10.81 0.93 -18.54
CA LEU A 191 11.53 0.23 -19.59
C LEU A 191 10.81 -1.07 -19.90
N THR A 192 10.63 -1.38 -21.18
CA THR A 192 10.24 -2.72 -21.60
C THR A 192 10.92 -3.11 -22.88
N THR A 193 11.29 -4.37 -23.01
CA THR A 193 11.86 -4.94 -24.23
C THR A 193 10.75 -5.64 -25.01
N TYR A 194 10.73 -5.54 -26.35
CA TYR A 194 9.74 -6.20 -27.21
C TYR A 194 10.43 -7.18 -28.18
N GLN A 195 11.46 -7.85 -27.66
CA GLN A 195 12.52 -8.59 -28.34
C GLN A 195 12.05 -9.48 -29.50
N GLN A 196 10.88 -10.11 -29.40
CA GLN A 196 10.31 -10.90 -30.48
C GLN A 196 8.83 -10.57 -30.69
N GLN A 197 8.48 -10.27 -31.93
CA GLN A 197 7.10 -10.18 -32.41
C GLN A 197 6.90 -11.19 -33.52
N THR A 198 5.75 -11.86 -33.52
CA THR A 198 5.40 -12.79 -34.59
C THR A 198 4.38 -12.14 -35.50
N ILE A 199 4.76 -11.87 -36.74
CA ILE A 199 3.81 -11.49 -37.78
C ILE A 199 3.00 -12.74 -38.12
N VAL A 200 1.72 -12.75 -37.78
CA VAL A 200 0.79 -13.83 -38.09
C VAL A 200 -0.06 -13.41 -39.27
N LEU A 201 -0.04 -14.20 -40.35
CA LEU A 201 -1.01 -14.15 -41.42
C LEU A 201 -1.96 -15.33 -41.26
N GLN A 202 -3.26 -15.07 -41.13
CA GLN A 202 -4.29 -16.08 -41.02
C GLN A 202 -5.37 -15.87 -42.08
N ALA A 203 -5.65 -16.91 -42.85
CA ALA A 203 -6.62 -16.94 -43.95
C ALA A 203 -7.69 -18.02 -43.70
N ASP A 204 -8.83 -17.94 -44.40
CA ASP A 204 -9.88 -18.98 -44.33
C ASP A 204 -9.53 -20.24 -45.14
N PHE A 205 -8.80 -20.05 -46.24
CA PHE A 205 -8.32 -21.10 -47.14
C PHE A 205 -6.84 -20.86 -47.48
N PRO A 206 -6.10 -21.91 -47.89
CA PRO A 206 -4.67 -21.76 -48.19
C PRO A 206 -4.44 -20.72 -49.27
N LEU A 207 -3.66 -19.67 -48.95
CA LEU A 207 -3.33 -18.62 -49.90
C LEU A 207 -2.44 -19.21 -51.01
N THR A 208 -2.82 -19.00 -52.27
CA THR A 208 -1.98 -19.42 -53.40
C THR A 208 -1.15 -18.27 -53.98
N LYS A 209 -1.59 -17.01 -53.80
CA LYS A 209 -1.03 -15.75 -54.37
C LYS A 209 -1.26 -14.56 -53.40
N GLY A 210 -0.36 -13.55 -53.32
CA GLY A 210 -0.54 -12.33 -52.48
C GLY A 210 0.71 -11.55 -52.03
N LYS A 211 0.57 -10.26 -51.65
CA LYS A 211 1.65 -9.43 -51.06
C LYS A 211 1.15 -8.53 -49.92
N PHE A 212 1.98 -8.28 -48.92
CA PHE A 212 1.72 -7.37 -47.79
C PHE A 212 2.88 -6.41 -47.54
N ILE A 213 2.73 -5.47 -46.62
CA ILE A 213 3.77 -4.52 -46.23
C ILE A 213 3.89 -4.47 -44.71
N LEU A 214 5.05 -4.05 -44.22
CA LEU A 214 5.33 -3.83 -42.81
C LEU A 214 5.59 -2.36 -42.56
N LYS A 215 5.00 -1.82 -41.50
CA LYS A 215 5.25 -0.47 -41.00
C LYS A 215 6.21 -0.57 -39.83
N PHE A 216 7.20 0.33 -39.80
CA PHE A 216 8.15 0.49 -38.70
C PHE A 216 8.24 1.97 -38.35
N GLY A 217 7.51 2.38 -37.32
CA GLY A 217 7.35 3.79 -36.96
C GLY A 217 6.60 4.56 -38.07
N LYS A 218 7.27 5.50 -38.75
CA LYS A 218 6.72 6.23 -39.92
C LYS A 218 7.17 5.66 -41.27
N GLN A 219 7.96 4.59 -41.27
CA GLN A 219 8.54 3.99 -42.47
C GLN A 219 7.79 2.74 -42.89
N TYR A 220 7.89 2.38 -44.15
CA TYR A 220 7.20 1.25 -44.76
C TYR A 220 8.19 0.40 -45.54
N THR A 221 8.04 -0.92 -45.45
CA THR A 221 8.78 -1.83 -46.32
C THR A 221 8.29 -1.76 -47.76
N ARG A 222 9.12 -2.29 -48.67
CA ARG A 222 8.63 -2.71 -49.98
C ARG A 222 7.61 -3.85 -49.81
N PRO A 223 6.74 -4.08 -50.81
CA PRO A 223 5.79 -5.20 -50.79
C PRO A 223 6.52 -6.54 -50.64
N ILE A 224 6.09 -7.32 -49.67
CA ILE A 224 6.62 -8.62 -49.28
C ILE A 224 5.64 -9.68 -49.75
N SER A 225 6.13 -10.73 -50.40
CA SER A 225 5.30 -11.88 -50.78
C SER A 225 4.75 -12.57 -49.54
N PHE A 226 3.50 -13.06 -49.57
CA PHE A 226 3.01 -13.96 -48.51
C PHE A 226 3.83 -15.26 -48.43
N GLN A 227 4.53 -15.61 -49.52
CA GLN A 227 5.48 -16.74 -49.56
C GLN A 227 6.91 -16.33 -49.17
N ALA A 228 7.14 -15.11 -48.70
CA ALA A 228 8.47 -14.67 -48.34
C ALA A 228 9.11 -15.59 -47.29
N LEU A 229 10.35 -16.00 -47.54
CA LEU A 229 11.15 -16.73 -46.56
C LEU A 229 11.74 -15.74 -45.55
N ALA A 230 12.39 -16.28 -44.51
CA ALA A 230 12.98 -15.48 -43.43
C ALA A 230 14.12 -14.56 -43.90
N ASP A 231 15.21 -15.12 -44.47
CA ASP A 231 16.48 -14.38 -44.63
C ASP A 231 16.93 -14.15 -46.08
N GLN A 232 16.44 -14.94 -47.05
CA GLN A 232 16.78 -14.84 -48.48
C GLN A 232 15.58 -15.31 -49.31
N ASP A 233 15.25 -14.63 -50.42
CA ASP A 233 14.10 -15.01 -51.24
C ASP A 233 14.32 -14.77 -52.75
N SER A 234 13.93 -15.75 -53.57
CA SER A 234 13.85 -15.69 -55.03
C SER A 234 12.54 -15.05 -55.54
N PHE A 235 11.56 -14.83 -54.65
CA PHE A 235 10.24 -14.28 -54.96
C PHE A 235 10.11 -12.76 -54.65
N GLY A 236 11.16 -12.10 -54.18
CA GLY A 236 11.18 -10.67 -53.82
C GLY A 236 11.98 -10.36 -52.55
N PRO A 237 11.82 -9.19 -51.92
CA PRO A 237 12.50 -8.87 -50.67
C PRO A 237 11.91 -9.69 -49.50
N SER A 238 12.75 -10.41 -48.75
CA SER A 238 12.38 -11.16 -47.53
C SER A 238 11.94 -10.22 -46.39
N ILE A 239 11.35 -10.76 -45.31
CA ILE A 239 11.01 -9.93 -44.14
C ILE A 239 12.26 -9.31 -43.52
N ALA A 240 13.32 -10.10 -43.30
CA ALA A 240 14.55 -9.59 -42.70
C ALA A 240 15.17 -8.47 -43.55
N THR A 241 15.33 -8.70 -44.86
CA THR A 241 15.93 -7.71 -45.77
C THR A 241 15.05 -6.48 -45.98
N SER A 242 13.74 -6.64 -45.87
CA SER A 242 12.79 -5.52 -45.93
C SER A 242 12.88 -4.62 -44.70
N LEU A 243 12.98 -5.20 -43.51
CA LEU A 243 13.11 -4.46 -42.26
C LEU A 243 14.48 -3.76 -42.13
N LEU A 244 15.58 -4.44 -42.51
CA LEU A 244 16.94 -3.87 -42.49
C LEU A 244 17.13 -2.64 -43.40
N LYS A 245 16.24 -2.43 -44.38
CA LYS A 245 16.26 -1.24 -45.25
C LYS A 245 15.61 -0.01 -44.61
N LEU A 246 14.94 -0.17 -43.46
CA LEU A 246 14.31 0.92 -42.74
C LEU A 246 15.32 1.57 -41.79
N ALA A 247 15.37 2.89 -41.76
CA ALA A 247 16.26 3.63 -40.88
C ALA A 247 15.97 3.31 -39.40
N GLY A 248 17.01 2.92 -38.66
CA GLY A 248 16.91 2.52 -37.25
C GLY A 248 16.68 1.03 -37.02
N VAL A 249 16.77 0.19 -38.06
CA VAL A 249 16.83 -1.29 -37.93
C VAL A 249 18.24 -1.75 -38.26
N ASP A 250 19.11 -1.75 -37.25
CA ASP A 250 20.53 -2.10 -37.44
C ASP A 250 20.77 -3.62 -37.53
N ALA A 251 19.92 -4.40 -36.86
CA ALA A 251 19.89 -5.86 -36.95
C ALA A 251 18.49 -6.40 -36.63
N VAL A 252 18.14 -7.52 -37.27
CA VAL A 252 16.91 -8.28 -37.04
C VAL A 252 17.13 -9.72 -37.49
N THR A 253 16.59 -10.67 -36.74
CA THR A 253 16.56 -12.08 -37.12
C THR A 253 15.12 -12.46 -37.38
N VAL A 254 14.86 -13.18 -38.46
CA VAL A 254 13.50 -13.66 -38.76
C VAL A 254 13.51 -15.17 -38.85
N SER A 255 12.47 -15.83 -38.38
CA SER A 255 12.19 -17.22 -38.70
C SER A 255 10.76 -17.36 -39.22
N ARG A 256 10.50 -18.37 -40.03
CA ARG A 256 9.17 -18.63 -40.59
C ARG A 256 8.66 -20.01 -40.17
N SER A 257 7.38 -20.09 -39.84
CA SER A 257 6.64 -21.32 -39.64
C SER A 257 5.28 -21.27 -40.34
N ASP A 258 4.88 -22.37 -40.97
CA ASP A 258 3.55 -22.53 -41.58
C ASP A 258 2.79 -23.64 -40.82
N PRO A 259 2.29 -23.37 -39.60
CA PRO A 259 1.71 -24.40 -38.72
C PRO A 259 0.52 -25.14 -39.34
N VAL A 260 -0.26 -24.45 -40.19
CA VAL A 260 -1.33 -25.04 -41.00
C VAL A 260 -1.37 -24.34 -42.36
N PRO A 261 -1.92 -24.96 -43.42
CA PRO A 261 -1.99 -24.37 -44.76
C PRO A 261 -2.63 -22.98 -44.85
N THR A 262 -3.42 -22.59 -43.85
CA THR A 262 -4.14 -21.32 -43.74
C THR A 262 -3.48 -20.30 -42.83
N ARG A 263 -2.32 -20.62 -42.23
CA ARG A 263 -1.63 -19.75 -41.27
C ARG A 263 -0.13 -19.76 -41.53
N THR A 264 0.42 -18.58 -41.80
CA THR A 264 1.86 -18.36 -41.93
C THR A 264 2.32 -17.39 -40.85
N GLU A 265 3.43 -17.71 -40.22
CA GLU A 265 3.99 -16.93 -39.13
C GLU A 265 5.44 -16.58 -39.42
N TRP A 266 5.81 -15.33 -39.17
CA TRP A 266 7.19 -14.89 -39.16
C TRP A 266 7.54 -14.32 -37.80
N SER A 267 8.40 -15.02 -37.07
CA SER A 267 8.92 -14.56 -35.79
C SER A 267 10.09 -13.61 -36.05
N VAL A 268 9.85 -12.33 -35.84
CA VAL A 268 10.80 -11.23 -36.01
C VAL A 268 11.41 -10.91 -34.65
N THR A 269 12.69 -11.20 -34.50
CA THR A 269 13.47 -10.92 -33.30
C THR A 269 14.37 -9.72 -33.51
N PHE A 270 14.15 -8.66 -32.73
CA PHE A 270 15.02 -7.49 -32.67
C PHE A 270 16.03 -7.62 -31.52
N PRO A 271 17.27 -7.16 -31.68
CA PRO A 271 18.19 -7.04 -30.55
C PRO A 271 17.71 -5.95 -29.58
N THR A 272 18.06 -6.08 -28.31
CA THR A 272 17.71 -5.11 -27.25
C THR A 272 18.22 -3.70 -27.52
N THR A 273 19.26 -3.55 -28.35
CA THR A 273 19.81 -2.27 -28.80
C THR A 273 18.89 -1.49 -29.75
N ASN A 274 17.92 -2.16 -30.39
CA ASN A 274 16.97 -1.47 -31.27
C ASN A 274 15.95 -0.71 -30.42
N THR A 275 15.78 0.60 -30.65
CA THR A 275 14.88 1.46 -29.85
C THR A 275 13.45 1.53 -30.37
N LYS A 276 13.12 0.81 -31.44
CA LYS A 276 11.79 0.84 -32.06
C LYS A 276 11.19 -0.55 -32.19
N GLN A 277 11.55 -1.46 -31.29
CA GLN A 277 11.11 -2.85 -31.31
C GLN A 277 9.58 -2.94 -31.41
N ASN A 278 8.82 -2.17 -30.63
CA ASN A 278 7.35 -2.11 -30.64
C ASN A 278 6.70 -1.49 -31.88
N ALA A 279 7.48 -0.96 -32.83
CA ALA A 279 6.96 -0.15 -33.91
C ALA A 279 6.51 -0.96 -35.13
N LEU A 280 6.60 -2.30 -35.07
CA LEU A 280 6.28 -3.22 -36.16
C LEU A 280 4.77 -3.47 -36.25
N VAL A 281 4.16 -3.05 -37.35
CA VAL A 281 2.74 -3.28 -37.63
C VAL A 281 2.58 -3.85 -39.04
N PRO A 282 1.94 -5.02 -39.21
CA PRO A 282 1.70 -5.61 -40.53
C PRO A 282 0.40 -5.08 -41.14
N GLY A 283 0.36 -4.96 -42.47
CA GLY A 283 -0.84 -4.53 -43.19
C GLY A 283 -0.80 -4.90 -44.67
N TRP A 284 -1.98 -4.99 -45.28
CA TRP A 284 -2.10 -5.23 -46.72
C TRP A 284 -1.73 -3.98 -47.51
N ARG A 285 -1.07 -4.15 -48.67
CA ARG A 285 -0.87 -3.04 -49.62
C ARG A 285 -2.13 -2.88 -50.47
N THR A 286 -2.69 -1.68 -50.46
CA THR A 286 -3.86 -1.32 -51.27
C THR A 286 -3.53 -0.08 -52.13
N VAL A 287 -3.99 -0.10 -53.38
CA VAL A 287 -3.89 1.02 -54.32
C VAL A 287 -5.26 1.13 -54.98
N GLU A 288 -5.79 2.34 -55.03
CA GLU A 288 -7.06 2.61 -55.70
C GLU A 288 -6.89 3.77 -56.67
N VAL A 289 -7.51 3.69 -57.84
CA VAL A 289 -7.49 4.77 -58.83
C VAL A 289 -8.91 5.10 -59.18
N GLN A 290 -9.28 6.36 -59.04
CA GLN A 290 -10.59 6.87 -59.41
C GLN A 290 -10.42 7.98 -60.45
N GLN A 291 -11.38 8.12 -61.36
CA GLN A 291 -11.30 9.10 -62.45
C GLN A 291 -12.64 9.81 -62.63
N PHE A 292 -12.59 11.08 -63.02
CA PHE A 292 -13.77 11.84 -63.41
C PHE A 292 -13.45 12.78 -64.56
N ILE A 293 -14.48 13.26 -65.24
CA ILE A 293 -14.38 14.23 -66.33
C ILE A 293 -14.91 15.58 -65.85
N CYS A 294 -14.22 16.67 -66.18
CA CYS A 294 -14.72 18.03 -65.99
C CYS A 294 -14.61 18.90 -67.27
N ALA A 295 -15.71 19.55 -67.64
CA ALA A 295 -15.78 20.51 -68.73
C ALA A 295 -16.45 21.83 -68.30
N ALA A 296 -15.64 22.89 -68.20
CA ALA A 296 -16.06 24.23 -67.77
C ALA A 296 -15.06 25.28 -68.28
N ASP A 297 -15.52 26.53 -68.39
CA ASP A 297 -14.70 27.70 -68.74
C ASP A 297 -14.69 28.80 -67.67
N SER A 298 -15.50 28.65 -66.62
CA SER A 298 -15.59 29.57 -65.50
C SER A 298 -16.28 28.93 -64.28
N GLY A 299 -16.04 29.49 -63.10
CA GLY A 299 -16.73 29.10 -61.86
C GLY A 299 -15.97 28.18 -60.91
N VAL A 300 -16.68 27.63 -59.92
CA VAL A 300 -16.15 26.77 -58.86
C VAL A 300 -17.07 25.57 -58.60
N PHE A 301 -16.52 24.51 -58.01
CA PHE A 301 -17.26 23.33 -57.57
C PHE A 301 -16.85 22.88 -56.16
N ALA A 302 -17.55 21.88 -55.63
CA ALA A 302 -17.26 21.23 -54.36
C ALA A 302 -17.05 19.72 -54.55
N VAL A 303 -16.20 19.14 -53.70
CA VAL A 303 -15.91 17.70 -53.63
C VAL A 303 -16.30 17.20 -52.25
N THR A 304 -17.00 16.07 -52.17
CA THR A 304 -17.32 15.38 -50.92
C THR A 304 -16.72 13.99 -50.92
N PHE A 305 -16.07 13.62 -49.80
CA PHE A 305 -15.49 12.32 -49.57
C PHE A 305 -15.80 11.87 -48.14
N GLY A 306 -16.44 10.71 -47.96
CA GLY A 306 -16.99 10.31 -46.67
C GLY A 306 -17.97 11.35 -46.10
N ASN A 307 -17.70 11.86 -44.90
CA ASN A 307 -18.49 12.90 -44.23
C ASN A 307 -17.91 14.32 -44.36
N GLU A 308 -16.92 14.51 -45.23
CA GLU A 308 -16.19 15.77 -45.37
C GLU A 308 -16.37 16.39 -46.75
N THR A 309 -16.60 17.71 -46.79
CA THR A 309 -16.81 18.45 -48.04
C THR A 309 -15.83 19.61 -48.16
N ILE A 310 -15.10 19.67 -49.27
CA ILE A 310 -14.27 20.81 -49.66
C ILE A 310 -15.02 21.63 -50.71
N ARG A 311 -15.06 22.95 -50.54
CA ARG A 311 -15.79 23.89 -51.40
C ARG A 311 -14.85 24.89 -52.07
N ASN A 312 -15.38 25.61 -53.07
CA ASN A 312 -14.72 26.71 -53.78
C ASN A 312 -13.47 26.27 -54.56
N ILE A 313 -13.50 25.07 -55.12
CA ILE A 313 -12.42 24.58 -55.97
C ILE A 313 -12.60 25.21 -57.36
N PRO A 314 -11.63 26.01 -57.85
CA PRO A 314 -11.79 26.72 -59.11
C PRO A 314 -11.66 25.78 -60.31
N TYR A 315 -12.47 26.02 -61.35
CA TYR A 315 -12.48 25.20 -62.58
C TYR A 315 -11.09 25.11 -63.25
N ASN A 316 -10.25 26.14 -63.06
CA ASN A 316 -8.93 26.27 -63.65
C ASN A 316 -7.77 25.93 -62.68
N ALA A 317 -8.04 25.27 -61.55
CA ALA A 317 -6.97 24.76 -60.71
C ALA A 317 -6.09 23.79 -61.49
N ASP A 318 -4.77 23.89 -61.30
CA ASP A 318 -3.81 22.90 -61.74
C ASP A 318 -3.76 21.70 -60.77
N GLY A 319 -3.06 20.63 -61.16
CA GLY A 319 -3.00 19.39 -60.37
C GLY A 319 -2.48 19.60 -58.94
N ASN A 320 -1.51 20.50 -58.74
CA ASN A 320 -0.93 20.79 -57.42
C ASN A 320 -1.90 21.60 -56.55
N THR A 321 -2.58 22.58 -57.15
CA THR A 321 -3.60 23.38 -56.49
C THR A 321 -4.76 22.49 -56.05
N PHE A 322 -5.20 21.57 -56.91
CA PHE A 322 -6.23 20.60 -56.57
C PHE A 322 -5.80 19.67 -55.45
N LEU A 323 -4.56 19.16 -55.49
CA LEU A 323 -4.01 18.32 -54.44
C LEU A 323 -3.97 19.03 -53.07
N ALA A 324 -3.63 20.31 -53.04
CA ALA A 324 -3.65 21.12 -51.82
C ALA A 324 -5.06 21.36 -51.26
N PHE A 325 -6.09 21.32 -52.11
CA PHE A 325 -7.47 21.26 -51.63
C PHE A 325 -7.77 19.90 -51.00
N LEU A 326 -7.45 18.80 -51.69
CA LEU A 326 -7.71 17.42 -51.25
C LEU A 326 -6.95 17.05 -49.96
N SER A 327 -5.78 17.66 -49.69
CA SER A 327 -5.03 17.41 -48.46
C SER A 327 -5.72 17.87 -47.18
N LYS A 328 -6.86 18.57 -47.28
CA LYS A 328 -7.70 18.97 -46.13
C LYS A 328 -8.65 17.86 -45.68
N LEU A 329 -8.82 16.80 -46.47
CA LEU A 329 -9.62 15.64 -46.09
C LEU A 329 -8.87 14.78 -45.07
N SER A 330 -9.58 14.23 -44.07
CA SER A 330 -9.04 13.23 -43.15
C SER A 330 -9.02 11.85 -43.83
N PHE A 331 -7.93 11.55 -44.54
CA PHE A 331 -7.68 10.24 -45.11
C PHE A 331 -6.27 9.74 -44.79
N TYR A 332 -6.10 8.42 -44.70
CA TYR A 332 -4.84 7.77 -44.34
C TYR A 332 -4.14 7.24 -45.61
N GLY A 333 -3.44 8.12 -46.34
CA GLY A 333 -2.68 7.75 -47.54
C GLY A 333 -2.06 8.94 -48.27
N THR A 334 -1.61 8.73 -49.52
CA THR A 334 -1.13 9.79 -50.42
C THR A 334 -1.99 9.83 -51.68
N ILE A 335 -2.42 11.02 -52.11
CA ILE A 335 -3.20 11.24 -53.34
C ILE A 335 -2.29 11.80 -54.44
N GLY A 336 -2.33 11.23 -55.64
CA GLY A 336 -1.79 11.80 -56.86
C GLY A 336 -2.90 12.33 -57.78
N VAL A 337 -2.60 13.35 -58.58
CA VAL A 337 -3.54 13.95 -59.56
C VAL A 337 -2.86 14.01 -60.93
N SER A 338 -3.51 13.48 -61.97
CA SER A 338 -3.09 13.60 -63.37
C SER A 338 -4.22 14.17 -64.24
N LEU A 339 -3.88 15.06 -65.19
CA LEU A 339 -4.81 15.83 -66.01
C LEU A 339 -4.52 15.64 -67.51
N ILE A 340 -5.43 15.01 -68.24
CA ILE A 340 -5.24 14.65 -69.65
C ILE A 340 -6.48 15.01 -70.49
N MET A 341 -6.30 15.52 -71.71
CA MET A 341 -7.42 15.72 -72.66
C MET A 341 -7.82 14.41 -73.37
N ASN A 342 -8.98 14.38 -74.02
CA ASN A 342 -9.43 13.24 -74.84
C ASN A 342 -8.46 12.87 -75.99
N THR A 343 -7.55 13.76 -76.38
CA THR A 343 -6.48 13.55 -77.36
C THR A 343 -5.20 12.94 -76.78
N GLY A 344 -5.14 12.73 -75.46
CA GLY A 344 -3.94 12.24 -74.76
C GLY A 344 -2.91 13.31 -74.41
N ALA A 345 -3.16 14.58 -74.73
CA ALA A 345 -2.24 15.69 -74.42
C ALA A 345 -2.42 16.19 -72.97
N ASN A 346 -1.30 16.51 -72.30
CA ASN A 346 -1.29 17.12 -70.98
C ASN A 346 -1.96 18.50 -70.98
N ILE A 347 -2.64 18.82 -69.89
CA ILE A 347 -3.30 20.11 -69.68
C ILE A 347 -3.08 20.56 -68.24
N ASN A 348 -3.04 21.88 -68.02
CA ASN A 348 -2.78 22.46 -66.70
C ASN A 348 -4.06 22.87 -65.94
N SER A 349 -5.24 22.51 -66.43
CA SER A 349 -6.53 22.98 -65.91
C SER A 349 -7.46 21.81 -65.65
N LEU A 350 -8.01 21.72 -64.43
CA LEU A 350 -8.96 20.69 -64.00
C LEU A 350 -10.15 20.55 -64.94
N CYS A 351 -10.66 21.67 -65.44
CA CYS A 351 -11.76 21.72 -66.38
C CYS A 351 -11.32 22.51 -67.61
N THR A 352 -11.73 22.05 -68.80
CA THR A 352 -11.55 22.78 -70.06
C THR A 352 -12.84 22.73 -70.87
N THR A 353 -12.98 23.59 -71.87
CA THR A 353 -14.15 23.56 -72.78
C THR A 353 -14.29 22.24 -73.55
N GLY A 354 -13.19 21.50 -73.74
CA GLY A 354 -13.17 20.20 -74.42
C GLY A 354 -13.31 18.98 -73.48
N GLY A 355 -13.36 19.20 -72.17
CA GLY A 355 -13.34 18.15 -71.15
C GLY A 355 -11.93 17.67 -70.81
N THR A 356 -11.63 17.64 -69.52
CA THR A 356 -10.39 17.09 -68.95
C THR A 356 -10.71 15.78 -68.22
N PHE A 357 -9.93 14.73 -68.48
CA PHE A 357 -9.91 13.52 -67.65
C PHE A 357 -8.99 13.76 -66.47
N VAL A 358 -9.58 13.76 -65.27
CA VAL A 358 -8.87 13.93 -64.01
C VAL A 358 -8.74 12.58 -63.34
N THR A 359 -7.51 12.10 -63.19
CA THR A 359 -7.20 10.81 -62.56
C THR A 359 -6.65 11.04 -61.16
N LEU A 360 -7.27 10.40 -60.18
CA LEU A 360 -6.90 10.40 -58.78
C LEU A 360 -6.30 9.05 -58.42
N THR A 361 -5.08 9.03 -57.88
CA THR A 361 -4.41 7.82 -57.44
C THR A 361 -4.24 7.83 -55.93
N PHE A 362 -4.89 6.91 -55.24
CA PHE A 362 -4.78 6.69 -53.80
C PHE A 362 -3.74 5.61 -53.53
N SER A 363 -2.69 5.96 -52.80
CA SER A 363 -1.59 5.04 -52.46
C SER A 363 -1.36 4.98 -50.95
N THR A 364 -0.80 3.87 -50.47
CA THR A 364 -0.39 3.65 -49.06
C THR A 364 -1.53 3.63 -48.02
N LEU A 365 -2.69 3.02 -48.34
CA LEU A 365 -3.78 2.91 -47.35
C LEU A 365 -3.50 1.76 -46.35
N TRP A 366 -3.61 2.04 -45.04
CA TRP A 366 -3.04 1.18 -43.99
C TRP A 366 -3.98 0.81 -42.82
N HIS A 367 -5.26 1.19 -42.83
CA HIS A 367 -6.14 0.87 -41.70
C HIS A 367 -7.56 0.49 -42.11
N ARG A 368 -7.95 -0.69 -41.64
CA ARG A 368 -9.05 -1.56 -42.09
C ARG A 368 -10.41 -1.29 -41.42
N ALA A 369 -10.57 -0.22 -40.64
CA ALA A 369 -11.91 0.12 -40.12
C ALA A 369 -12.93 0.45 -41.24
N LEU A 370 -12.44 0.63 -42.48
CA LEU A 370 -13.19 0.98 -43.69
C LEU A 370 -12.70 0.15 -44.90
N LEU A 371 -12.90 -1.17 -44.95
CA LEU A 371 -12.80 -1.89 -46.23
C LEU A 371 -14.10 -2.50 -46.71
N ALA A 372 -15.03 -1.59 -46.91
CA ALA A 372 -15.62 -1.48 -48.23
C ALA A 372 -14.64 -0.70 -49.15
N ASP A 373 -14.76 -0.91 -50.45
CA ASP A 373 -14.24 -0.05 -51.54
C ASP A 373 -14.18 1.45 -51.14
N LEU A 374 -13.12 2.22 -51.47
CA LEU A 374 -13.16 3.65 -51.10
C LEU A 374 -14.41 4.26 -51.76
N PRO A 375 -15.22 5.02 -51.01
CA PRO A 375 -16.41 5.60 -51.58
C PRO A 375 -16.01 6.53 -52.73
N PRO A 376 -16.79 6.59 -53.82
CA PRO A 376 -16.49 7.51 -54.89
C PRO A 376 -16.57 8.94 -54.35
N MET A 377 -15.64 9.80 -54.77
CA MET A 377 -15.75 11.23 -54.51
C MET A 377 -16.94 11.78 -55.29
N THR A 378 -17.82 12.48 -54.60
CA THR A 378 -18.99 13.09 -55.24
C THR A 378 -18.77 14.58 -55.46
N PHE A 379 -19.28 15.09 -56.56
CA PHE A 379 -19.06 16.48 -56.97
C PHE A 379 -20.37 17.26 -56.95
N SER A 380 -20.29 18.53 -56.54
CA SER A 380 -21.41 19.46 -56.61
C SER A 380 -21.01 20.72 -57.36
N THR A 381 -21.82 21.09 -58.35
CA THR A 381 -21.70 22.35 -59.10
C THR A 381 -22.60 23.45 -58.54
N LEU A 382 -23.18 23.22 -57.35
CA LEU A 382 -24.08 24.15 -56.66
C LEU A 382 -23.45 24.68 -55.37
N ASP A 383 -23.81 25.89 -54.98
CA ASP A 383 -23.50 26.42 -53.64
C ASP A 383 -24.48 25.91 -52.56
N LEU A 384 -24.29 26.34 -51.31
CA LEU A 384 -25.15 25.97 -50.17
C LEU A 384 -26.61 26.43 -50.30
N LYS A 385 -26.92 27.34 -51.23
CA LYS A 385 -28.27 27.84 -51.51
C LYS A 385 -28.87 27.18 -52.76
N GLY A 386 -28.18 26.21 -53.35
CA GLY A 386 -28.62 25.50 -54.56
C GLY A 386 -28.41 26.28 -55.86
N VAL A 387 -27.57 27.32 -55.86
CA VAL A 387 -27.30 28.15 -57.04
C VAL A 387 -26.14 27.55 -57.84
N GLN A 388 -26.27 27.48 -59.17
CA GLN A 388 -25.21 27.01 -60.08
C GLN A 388 -23.94 27.87 -59.94
N THR A 389 -22.80 27.23 -59.74
CA THR A 389 -21.49 27.90 -59.57
C THR A 389 -20.44 27.49 -60.59
N LEU A 390 -20.66 26.45 -61.39
CA LEU A 390 -19.75 25.99 -62.46
C LEU A 390 -20.40 26.21 -63.84
N PHE A 391 -19.69 26.82 -64.78
CA PHE A 391 -20.25 27.24 -66.07
C PHE A 391 -19.38 26.83 -67.27
N LEU A 392 -20.05 26.61 -68.40
CA LEU A 392 -19.47 26.42 -69.72
C LEU A 392 -20.27 27.25 -70.73
N GLY A 393 -19.68 28.31 -71.31
CA GLY A 393 -20.31 29.14 -72.33
C GLY A 393 -21.64 29.78 -71.87
N ASN A 394 -21.69 30.28 -70.62
CA ASN A 394 -22.90 30.80 -69.96
C ASN A 394 -24.04 29.77 -69.74
N THR A 395 -23.75 28.47 -69.91
CA THR A 395 -24.63 27.36 -69.50
C THR A 395 -23.99 26.59 -68.35
N ASN A 396 -24.70 25.61 -67.77
CA ASN A 396 -24.16 24.80 -66.68
C ASN A 396 -22.93 24.02 -67.16
N GLY A 397 -21.81 24.16 -66.43
CA GLY A 397 -20.62 23.35 -66.65
C GLY A 397 -20.88 21.89 -66.31
N PHE A 398 -20.11 21.00 -66.91
CA PHE A 398 -20.21 19.55 -66.71
C PHE A 398 -19.09 19.06 -65.80
N ILE A 399 -19.44 18.26 -64.81
CA ILE A 399 -18.53 17.42 -64.04
C ILE A 399 -19.27 16.12 -63.76
N ASP A 400 -18.58 14.97 -63.78
CA ASP A 400 -19.22 13.73 -63.36
C ASP A 400 -19.79 13.89 -61.95
N SER A 401 -20.95 13.29 -61.68
CA SER A 401 -21.59 13.36 -60.35
C SER A 401 -20.77 12.68 -59.26
N GLU A 402 -19.99 11.68 -59.66
CA GLU A 402 -19.10 10.93 -58.81
C GLU A 402 -17.88 10.45 -59.61
N THR A 403 -16.78 10.17 -58.94
CA THR A 403 -15.64 9.51 -59.57
C THR A 403 -15.99 8.07 -59.94
N LYS A 404 -15.45 7.62 -61.07
CA LYS A 404 -15.51 6.24 -61.50
C LYS A 404 -14.25 5.52 -61.05
N GLU A 405 -14.43 4.42 -60.37
CA GLU A 405 -13.34 3.51 -59.99
C GLU A 405 -12.72 2.91 -61.28
N VAL A 406 -11.40 3.09 -61.43
CA VAL A 406 -10.59 2.58 -62.55
C VAL A 406 -9.72 1.41 -62.10
N VAL A 407 -9.26 1.40 -60.85
CA VAL A 407 -8.49 0.30 -60.24
C VAL A 407 -9.05 0.02 -58.84
N LYS A 408 -9.36 -1.26 -58.55
CA LYS A 408 -9.98 -1.69 -57.29
C LYS A 408 -8.98 -1.94 -56.17
N GLY A 409 -9.36 -1.57 -54.94
CA GLY A 409 -8.49 -1.50 -53.76
C GLY A 409 -7.68 -2.74 -53.31
N PHE A 410 -7.86 -3.93 -53.92
CA PHE A 410 -7.04 -5.14 -53.63
C PHE A 410 -6.15 -5.61 -54.78
N ASP A 411 -6.15 -4.88 -55.90
CA ASP A 411 -5.36 -5.25 -57.06
C ASP A 411 -3.95 -4.66 -56.97
N SER A 412 -3.01 -5.45 -56.48
CA SER A 412 -1.59 -5.10 -56.52
C SER A 412 -0.91 -5.70 -57.75
N CYS A 413 -1.32 -5.37 -58.98
CA CYS A 413 -0.59 -5.79 -60.18
C CYS A 413 -1.10 -5.01 -61.42
N HIS A 414 -0.31 -4.29 -62.24
CA HIS A 414 0.90 -4.67 -62.99
C HIS A 414 1.66 -3.41 -63.44
N ILE A 415 3.00 -3.35 -63.58
CA ILE A 415 4.04 -4.37 -63.83
C ILE A 415 5.20 -4.08 -62.83
N THR A 416 6.24 -4.89 -62.72
CA THR A 416 7.55 -4.39 -62.28
C THR A 416 8.55 -4.96 -63.24
N GLU A 417 8.49 -4.47 -64.46
CA GLU A 417 9.58 -4.65 -65.38
C GLU A 417 10.68 -3.72 -64.92
N GLU A 418 11.87 -4.26 -64.73
CA GLU A 418 13.04 -3.48 -64.37
C GLU A 418 13.97 -3.46 -65.56
N GLN A 419 14.12 -2.29 -66.14
CA GLN A 419 15.09 -2.04 -67.19
C GLN A 419 16.23 -1.22 -66.62
N GLN A 420 17.47 -1.64 -66.89
CA GLN A 420 18.68 -0.98 -66.41
C GLN A 420 19.50 -0.38 -67.53
N PHE A 421 20.19 0.71 -67.23
CA PHE A 421 21.03 1.41 -68.19
C PHE A 421 22.25 2.03 -67.51
N LEU A 422 23.41 1.89 -68.14
CA LEU A 422 24.65 2.50 -67.67
C LEU A 422 24.98 3.74 -68.52
N CYS A 423 25.14 4.90 -67.86
CA CYS A 423 25.59 6.13 -68.50
C CYS A 423 26.84 6.73 -67.85
N GLY A 424 27.91 6.89 -68.64
CA GLY A 424 29.11 7.64 -68.28
C GLY A 424 29.30 8.83 -69.22
N ALA A 425 28.88 10.03 -68.81
CA ALA A 425 28.98 11.27 -69.56
C ALA A 425 29.15 12.45 -68.59
N THR A 426 29.81 13.51 -69.03
CA THR A 426 30.13 14.68 -68.19
C THR A 426 29.43 15.96 -68.64
N SER A 427 28.71 15.92 -69.78
CA SER A 427 27.99 17.05 -70.37
C SER A 427 27.06 16.61 -71.51
N GLY A 428 26.12 17.49 -71.91
CA GLY A 428 25.24 17.29 -73.07
C GLY A 428 23.86 16.70 -72.73
N ASN A 429 23.07 16.42 -73.76
CA ASN A 429 21.71 15.90 -73.66
C ASN A 429 21.56 14.54 -74.38
N PHE A 430 20.53 13.77 -74.01
CA PHE A 430 20.17 12.50 -74.64
C PHE A 430 18.66 12.42 -74.90
N ALA A 431 18.26 11.37 -75.62
CA ALA A 431 16.86 11.05 -75.87
C ALA A 431 16.53 9.60 -75.50
N LEU A 432 15.29 9.36 -75.07
CA LEU A 432 14.73 8.03 -74.79
C LEU A 432 13.51 7.78 -75.69
N THR A 433 13.30 6.54 -76.12
CA THR A 433 12.13 6.13 -76.92
C THR A 433 11.48 4.90 -76.29
N PHE A 434 10.17 4.98 -76.08
CA PHE A 434 9.35 3.93 -75.44
C PHE A 434 8.59 3.10 -76.47
N GLU A 435 7.98 2.02 -76.01
CA GLU A 435 7.34 0.99 -76.85
C GLU A 435 6.23 1.54 -77.76
N ASP A 436 5.44 2.49 -77.27
CA ASP A 436 4.39 3.16 -78.04
C ASP A 436 4.93 4.13 -79.11
N GLY A 437 6.25 4.24 -79.24
CA GLY A 437 6.95 5.14 -80.14
C GLY A 437 7.17 6.55 -79.58
N THR A 438 6.71 6.82 -78.35
CA THR A 438 6.91 8.12 -77.69
C THR A 438 8.40 8.38 -77.47
N LYS A 439 8.89 9.53 -77.93
CA LYS A 439 10.29 9.94 -77.84
C LYS A 439 10.49 11.18 -76.98
N LEU A 440 11.24 11.04 -75.89
CA LEU A 440 11.64 12.12 -74.99
C LEU A 440 13.01 12.64 -75.44
N THR A 441 13.12 13.93 -75.75
CA THR A 441 14.38 14.56 -76.23
C THR A 441 14.79 15.71 -75.31
N GLY A 442 16.07 16.05 -75.30
CA GLY A 442 16.62 17.15 -74.49
C GLY A 442 16.82 16.79 -73.02
N LEU A 443 16.93 15.50 -72.69
CA LEU A 443 17.17 15.06 -71.31
C LEU A 443 18.63 15.35 -70.95
N PRO A 444 18.93 16.18 -69.94
CA PRO A 444 20.31 16.49 -69.59
C PRO A 444 21.00 15.28 -68.96
N PHE A 445 22.30 15.12 -69.20
CA PHE A 445 23.11 14.07 -68.58
C PHE A 445 22.98 14.06 -67.04
N SER A 446 22.71 15.22 -66.45
CA SER A 446 22.57 15.44 -65.01
C SER A 446 21.13 15.35 -64.48
N ILE A 447 20.16 14.87 -65.28
CA ILE A 447 18.77 14.77 -64.83
C ILE A 447 18.67 13.92 -63.56
N THR A 448 17.93 14.43 -62.56
CA THR A 448 17.72 13.70 -61.30
C THR A 448 16.70 12.58 -61.48
N ALA A 449 16.70 11.62 -60.57
CA ALA A 449 15.76 10.49 -60.61
C ALA A 449 14.30 10.96 -60.61
N ASP A 450 13.94 11.90 -59.72
CA ASP A 450 12.59 12.46 -59.64
C ASP A 450 12.21 13.23 -60.91
N ALA A 451 13.14 14.04 -61.45
CA ALA A 451 12.88 14.79 -62.67
C ALA A 451 12.69 13.85 -63.87
N LEU A 452 13.49 12.78 -63.98
CA LEU A 452 13.34 11.76 -65.01
C LEU A 452 12.02 10.99 -64.84
N LYS A 453 11.68 10.60 -63.60
CA LYS A 453 10.40 9.96 -63.25
C LYS A 453 9.22 10.80 -63.72
N SER A 454 9.14 12.05 -63.28
CA SER A 454 8.06 12.96 -63.68
C SER A 454 8.05 13.21 -65.18
N THR A 455 9.21 13.33 -65.82
CA THR A 455 9.29 13.53 -67.28
C THR A 455 8.71 12.34 -68.04
N ILE A 456 8.98 11.10 -67.62
CA ILE A 456 8.42 9.91 -68.27
C ILE A 456 6.92 9.81 -67.99
N GLN A 457 6.49 9.91 -66.74
CA GLN A 457 5.06 9.80 -66.37
C GLN A 457 4.20 10.84 -67.08
N ASN A 458 4.70 12.07 -67.21
CA ASN A 458 3.96 13.12 -67.88
C ASN A 458 3.89 12.90 -69.38
N ASN A 459 4.91 12.31 -70.01
CA ASN A 459 5.00 12.31 -71.48
C ASN A 459 4.70 10.95 -72.12
N VAL A 460 4.63 9.86 -71.36
CA VAL A 460 4.36 8.50 -71.86
C VAL A 460 3.00 8.01 -71.32
N PRO A 461 1.89 8.13 -72.09
CA PRO A 461 0.53 8.04 -71.54
C PRO A 461 0.11 6.66 -71.01
N TYR A 462 0.75 5.59 -71.48
CA TYR A 462 0.48 4.24 -70.97
C TYR A 462 1.22 3.96 -69.65
N ILE A 463 2.15 4.82 -69.24
CA ILE A 463 2.89 4.69 -68.00
C ILE A 463 2.21 5.55 -66.92
N ILE A 464 1.63 4.89 -65.92
CA ILE A 464 0.90 5.54 -64.83
C ILE A 464 1.86 5.82 -63.65
N ASP A 465 2.68 4.85 -63.27
CA ASP A 465 3.71 5.04 -62.25
C ASP A 465 5.01 4.30 -62.58
N ILE A 466 6.14 4.92 -62.26
CA ILE A 466 7.48 4.32 -62.35
C ILE A 466 8.32 4.68 -61.15
N ASP A 467 9.31 3.86 -60.85
CA ASP A 467 10.37 4.19 -59.90
C ASP A 467 11.69 4.30 -60.65
N VAL A 468 12.45 5.36 -60.40
CA VAL A 468 13.75 5.60 -61.04
C VAL A 468 14.78 5.64 -59.93
N VAL A 469 15.78 4.76 -59.99
CA VAL A 469 16.83 4.69 -58.97
C VAL A 469 18.19 4.71 -59.65
N PHE A 470 19.07 5.56 -59.13
CA PHE A 470 20.48 5.55 -59.48
C PHE A 470 21.26 4.76 -58.43
N ALA A 471 22.13 3.84 -58.87
CA ALA A 471 22.96 3.04 -57.98
C ALA A 471 23.97 3.88 -57.19
N ASP A 472 24.47 3.32 -56.09
CA ASP A 472 25.61 3.85 -55.31
C ASP A 472 25.49 5.32 -54.85
N GLY A 473 24.26 5.79 -54.61
CA GLY A 473 23.98 7.13 -54.09
C GLY A 473 24.20 8.27 -55.09
N GLN A 474 24.28 7.96 -56.38
CA GLN A 474 24.39 8.97 -57.43
C GLN A 474 23.12 9.82 -57.54
N THR A 475 23.27 11.08 -57.92
CA THR A 475 22.17 12.07 -57.99
C THR A 475 21.81 12.48 -59.42
N ALA A 476 22.53 11.94 -60.41
CA ALA A 476 22.42 12.28 -61.83
C ALA A 476 22.37 11.00 -62.68
N PHE A 477 21.67 11.05 -63.83
CA PHE A 477 21.54 9.91 -64.75
C PHE A 477 22.88 9.44 -65.34
N CYS A 478 23.82 10.36 -65.56
CA CYS A 478 25.19 10.08 -65.99
C CYS A 478 26.21 10.69 -65.01
N SER A 479 27.34 10.02 -64.83
CA SER A 479 28.49 10.54 -64.08
C SER A 479 29.81 10.28 -64.82
N ASP A 480 30.90 10.90 -64.38
CA ASP A 480 32.25 10.73 -64.95
C ASP A 480 32.76 9.27 -64.87
N PHE A 481 32.23 8.46 -63.95
CA PHE A 481 32.62 7.07 -63.73
C PHE A 481 31.56 6.04 -64.18
N GLY A 482 30.41 6.52 -64.66
CA GLY A 482 29.26 5.68 -64.98
C GLY A 482 28.24 5.65 -63.84
N THR A 483 26.97 5.85 -64.18
CA THR A 483 25.83 5.66 -63.27
C THR A 483 24.91 4.60 -63.84
N THR A 484 24.63 3.57 -63.03
CA THR A 484 23.61 2.58 -63.35
C THR A 484 22.26 3.11 -62.92
N THR A 485 21.39 3.36 -63.90
CA THR A 485 20.00 3.74 -63.70
C THR A 485 19.11 2.53 -63.84
N THR A 486 18.22 2.31 -62.88
CA THR A 486 17.14 1.32 -62.96
C THR A 486 15.81 2.06 -63.10
N ILE A 487 15.06 1.77 -64.15
CA ILE A 487 13.67 2.19 -64.30
C ILE A 487 12.79 0.97 -64.01
N ARG A 488 11.92 1.11 -63.01
CA ARG A 488 10.89 0.13 -62.67
C ARG A 488 9.54 0.63 -63.17
N PHE A 489 8.86 -0.13 -64.00
CA PHE A 489 7.55 0.23 -64.52
C PHE A 489 6.43 -0.19 -63.57
N VAL A 490 6.16 0.60 -62.53
CA VAL A 490 5.32 0.26 -61.35
C VAL A 490 3.84 0.08 -61.70
N VAL A 491 3.28 0.94 -62.56
CA VAL A 491 1.91 0.81 -63.07
C VAL A 491 1.90 1.22 -64.54
N VAL A 492 1.46 0.32 -65.41
CA VAL A 492 1.28 0.61 -66.84
C VAL A 492 -0.08 0.13 -67.35
N LYS A 493 -0.64 0.88 -68.30
CA LYS A 493 -1.94 0.65 -68.92
C LYS A 493 -1.75 -0.22 -70.17
N MET A 494 -2.02 -1.52 -70.05
CA MET A 494 -1.92 -2.47 -71.16
C MET A 494 -3.32 -2.97 -71.57
N ALA A 495 -3.64 -2.93 -72.86
CA ALA A 495 -4.95 -3.33 -73.35
C ALA A 495 -5.05 -4.83 -73.72
N ASN A 496 -3.98 -5.47 -74.22
CA ASN A 496 -3.92 -6.91 -74.58
C ASN A 496 -2.47 -7.37 -74.92
N GLY A 497 -1.61 -7.55 -73.92
CA GLY A 497 -0.23 -8.05 -74.08
C GLY A 497 0.15 -9.07 -73.00
N ASP A 498 1.27 -9.78 -73.17
CA ASP A 498 1.80 -10.78 -72.22
C ASP A 498 2.45 -10.16 -70.97
N GLY A 499 2.54 -8.83 -70.93
CA GLY A 499 3.10 -8.07 -69.81
C GLY A 499 4.55 -7.65 -70.01
N ASP A 500 5.24 -8.08 -71.07
CA ASP A 500 6.65 -7.77 -71.37
C ASP A 500 6.71 -6.47 -72.20
N LEU A 501 7.16 -5.34 -71.62
CA LEU A 501 7.37 -4.10 -72.36
C LEU A 501 8.64 -4.18 -73.20
N ALA A 502 8.66 -3.43 -74.30
CA ALA A 502 9.87 -3.33 -75.10
C ALA A 502 10.98 -2.56 -74.37
N GLU A 503 12.24 -2.96 -74.61
CA GLU A 503 13.43 -2.25 -74.12
C GLU A 503 13.38 -0.76 -74.54
N VAL A 504 13.53 0.15 -73.56
CA VAL A 504 13.62 1.59 -73.81
C VAL A 504 14.86 1.85 -74.64
N LEU A 505 14.69 2.48 -75.79
CA LEU A 505 15.81 2.83 -76.67
C LEU A 505 16.40 4.16 -76.24
N ALA A 506 17.72 4.26 -76.27
CA ALA A 506 18.45 5.45 -75.84
C ALA A 506 19.33 5.99 -76.98
N ASP A 507 19.33 7.31 -77.15
CA ASP A 507 20.09 7.99 -78.20
C ASP A 507 20.98 9.10 -77.64
N LYS A 508 22.29 8.86 -77.67
CA LYS A 508 23.34 9.79 -77.22
C LYS A 508 23.44 11.06 -78.06
N THR A 509 22.92 11.06 -79.29
CA THR A 509 22.95 12.23 -80.19
C THR A 509 21.79 13.19 -79.93
N ASN A 510 20.96 12.89 -78.92
CA ASN A 510 19.76 13.65 -78.62
C ASN A 510 18.84 13.81 -79.85
N ASN A 511 18.57 12.70 -80.56
CA ASN A 511 17.79 12.69 -81.79
C ASN A 511 18.43 13.49 -82.94
N GLY A 512 19.74 13.36 -83.13
CA GLY A 512 20.50 14.02 -84.20
C GLY A 512 20.73 15.53 -84.01
N ARG A 513 20.55 16.04 -82.79
CA ARG A 513 20.83 17.45 -82.45
C ARG A 513 22.32 17.67 -82.20
N SER A 514 22.76 18.94 -82.29
CA SER A 514 24.16 19.32 -82.11
C SER A 514 24.66 19.30 -80.66
N ASP A 515 23.78 19.01 -79.70
CA ASP A 515 24.00 19.07 -78.24
C ASP A 515 23.99 17.69 -77.56
N GLY A 516 24.32 16.64 -78.32
CA GLY A 516 24.43 15.27 -77.81
C GLY A 516 25.46 15.11 -76.68
N LEU A 517 25.40 13.96 -76.01
CA LEU A 517 26.28 13.65 -74.88
C LEU A 517 27.76 13.69 -75.24
N ALA A 518 28.55 14.26 -74.34
CA ALA A 518 30.02 14.31 -74.42
C ALA A 518 30.66 13.97 -73.06
N HIS A 519 31.89 13.46 -73.12
CA HIS A 519 32.68 13.09 -71.95
C HIS A 519 34.05 13.77 -72.02
N LEU A 520 34.47 14.47 -70.95
CA LEU A 520 35.72 15.26 -70.91
C LEU A 520 36.99 14.46 -71.30
N SER A 521 37.07 13.19 -70.92
CA SER A 521 38.17 12.27 -71.28
C SER A 521 37.94 11.41 -72.53
N ASN A 522 36.95 11.74 -73.37
CA ASN A 522 36.54 10.98 -74.56
C ASN A 522 36.18 9.50 -74.27
N ARG A 523 35.65 9.22 -73.07
CA ARG A 523 35.25 7.89 -72.57
C ARG A 523 33.73 7.77 -72.41
N LEU A 524 32.98 8.30 -73.38
CA LEU A 524 31.51 8.27 -73.33
C LEU A 524 31.01 6.82 -73.26
N GLN A 525 30.34 6.46 -72.17
CA GLN A 525 29.64 5.18 -72.00
C GLN A 525 28.14 5.43 -72.12
N PHE A 526 27.53 4.94 -73.20
CA PHE A 526 26.10 5.10 -73.43
C PHE A 526 25.61 3.97 -74.33
N ALA A 527 24.78 3.09 -73.79
CA ALA A 527 24.17 2.02 -74.57
C ALA A 527 23.07 2.60 -75.49
N THR A 528 22.70 1.87 -76.55
CA THR A 528 21.62 2.29 -77.46
C THR A 528 20.23 1.85 -76.99
N ARG A 529 20.17 1.10 -75.89
CA ARG A 529 18.95 0.58 -75.27
C ARG A 529 19.21 0.21 -73.82
N PHE A 530 18.15 0.13 -73.06
CA PHE A 530 18.15 -0.41 -71.71
C PHE A 530 18.19 -1.93 -71.78
N THR A 531 18.83 -2.55 -70.79
CA THR A 531 18.85 -4.00 -70.61
C THR A 531 17.72 -4.37 -69.68
N GLU A 532 16.85 -5.26 -70.13
CA GLU A 532 15.82 -5.85 -69.30
C GLU A 532 16.46 -6.77 -68.23
N THR A 533 16.22 -6.45 -66.95
CA THR A 533 16.75 -7.20 -65.80
C THR A 533 15.68 -8.00 -65.07
N VAL A 534 14.41 -7.59 -65.21
CA VAL A 534 13.25 -8.34 -64.77
C VAL A 534 12.22 -8.25 -65.90
N LYS A 535 11.85 -9.40 -66.48
CA LYS A 535 10.84 -9.51 -67.54
C LYS A 535 9.44 -9.22 -67.03
N GLY A 536 8.63 -8.61 -67.86
CA GLY A 536 7.21 -8.43 -67.58
C GLY A 536 6.42 -9.74 -67.76
N ALA A 537 5.30 -9.89 -67.04
CA ALA A 537 4.45 -11.09 -67.08
C ALA A 537 2.96 -10.72 -66.87
N LEU A 538 2.03 -11.68 -67.07
CA LEU A 538 0.57 -11.55 -66.86
C LEU A 538 0.13 -11.83 -65.40
N CYS A 539 -0.99 -11.24 -64.98
CA CYS A 539 -1.44 -11.19 -63.57
C CYS A 539 -1.72 -12.50 -62.82
N GLU A 540 -1.36 -12.52 -61.54
CA GLU A 540 -1.77 -13.51 -60.54
C GLU A 540 -2.44 -12.84 -59.30
N PRO A 541 -3.78 -12.64 -59.29
CA PRO A 541 -4.51 -11.98 -58.18
C PRO A 541 -4.52 -12.82 -56.88
N LEU A 542 -4.76 -12.16 -55.72
CA LEU A 542 -5.10 -12.82 -54.44
C LEU A 542 -6.39 -13.61 -54.65
N ASP A 543 -6.37 -14.93 -54.47
CA ASP A 543 -7.39 -15.78 -55.06
C ASP A 543 -8.71 -15.89 -54.26
N GLN A 544 -8.80 -15.51 -52.97
CA GLN A 544 -9.98 -15.83 -52.12
C GLN A 544 -10.35 -14.86 -50.97
N THR A 545 -11.60 -15.06 -50.50
CA THR A 545 -12.43 -14.25 -49.58
C THR A 545 -11.98 -14.18 -48.11
N PHE A 546 -12.42 -13.11 -47.45
CA PHE A 546 -12.12 -12.73 -46.07
C PHE A 546 -13.00 -13.39 -44.98
N THR A 547 -12.41 -13.58 -43.79
CA THR A 547 -13.09 -13.97 -42.52
C THR A 547 -14.14 -12.93 -42.08
N PRO A 548 -15.11 -13.28 -41.23
CA PRO A 548 -16.02 -12.32 -40.58
C PRO A 548 -15.31 -11.32 -39.64
N ASP A 549 -14.15 -11.68 -39.08
CA ASP A 549 -13.32 -10.79 -38.26
C ASP A 549 -11.98 -10.50 -38.95
N LEU A 550 -11.94 -9.33 -39.57
CA LEU A 550 -10.86 -8.86 -40.42
C LEU A 550 -9.63 -8.38 -39.64
N THR A 551 -9.79 -8.13 -38.34
CA THR A 551 -8.70 -7.66 -37.47
C THR A 551 -7.80 -8.80 -37.00
N GLY A 552 -8.25 -10.05 -37.09
CA GLY A 552 -7.48 -11.25 -36.76
C GLY A 552 -6.64 -11.85 -37.90
N GLN A 553 -6.70 -11.29 -39.12
CA GLN A 553 -6.01 -11.87 -40.29
C GLN A 553 -4.53 -11.53 -40.39
N MET A 554 -4.13 -10.35 -39.90
CA MET A 554 -2.73 -9.90 -39.85
C MET A 554 -2.47 -9.28 -38.49
N LEU A 555 -1.66 -9.93 -37.66
CA LEU A 555 -1.31 -9.45 -36.34
C LEU A 555 0.21 -9.47 -36.17
N ALA A 556 0.74 -8.63 -35.28
CA ALA A 556 2.11 -8.77 -34.78
C ALA A 556 2.09 -8.92 -33.25
N PRO A 557 1.52 -10.01 -32.70
CA PRO A 557 1.63 -10.29 -31.28
C PRO A 557 3.08 -10.29 -30.83
N ILE A 558 3.31 -9.72 -29.65
CA ILE A 558 4.60 -9.82 -28.97
C ILE A 558 4.68 -11.22 -28.37
N VAL A 559 5.74 -11.95 -28.73
CA VAL A 559 6.00 -13.33 -28.26
C VAL A 559 7.07 -13.36 -27.17
N GLN A 560 8.04 -12.44 -27.24
CA GLN A 560 9.06 -12.25 -26.22
C GLN A 560 9.20 -10.76 -25.95
N GLY A 561 8.88 -10.33 -24.72
CA GLY A 561 8.87 -8.93 -24.35
C GLY A 561 7.49 -8.36 -24.01
N GLY A 562 7.43 -7.11 -23.56
CA GLY A 562 6.22 -6.44 -23.08
C GLY A 562 5.85 -6.85 -21.66
N GLY A 563 4.58 -7.21 -21.48
CA GLY A 563 3.98 -7.55 -20.19
C GLY A 563 3.03 -6.47 -19.68
N SER A 564 2.71 -6.57 -18.39
CA SER A 564 1.90 -5.58 -17.69
C SER A 564 2.41 -5.41 -16.26
N PHE A 565 2.18 -4.24 -15.70
CA PHE A 565 2.41 -3.98 -14.28
C PHE A 565 1.12 -3.49 -13.63
N THR A 566 1.04 -3.50 -12.30
CA THR A 566 -0.09 -2.86 -11.59
C THR A 566 0.42 -1.68 -10.78
N VAL A 567 -0.46 -0.74 -10.50
CA VAL A 567 -0.22 0.38 -9.57
C VAL A 567 -1.06 0.15 -8.33
N ASN A 568 -0.44 0.18 -7.15
CA ASN A 568 -1.11 0.23 -5.87
C ASN A 568 -1.00 1.65 -5.29
N PHE A 569 -2.13 2.19 -4.85
CA PHE A 569 -2.21 3.50 -4.19
C PHE A 569 -3.27 3.47 -3.08
N ARG A 570 -2.85 3.79 -1.85
CA ARG A 570 -3.68 3.80 -0.63
C ARG A 570 -4.49 2.50 -0.45
N GLY A 571 -3.86 1.35 -0.68
CA GLY A 571 -4.47 0.02 -0.52
C GLY A 571 -5.32 -0.47 -1.70
N ALA A 572 -5.55 0.34 -2.73
CA ALA A 572 -6.24 -0.08 -3.94
C ALA A 572 -5.25 -0.42 -5.05
N THR A 573 -5.41 -1.57 -5.70
CA THR A 573 -4.56 -2.02 -6.82
C THR A 573 -5.29 -1.92 -8.14
N SER A 574 -4.63 -1.37 -9.16
CA SER A 574 -5.20 -1.22 -10.50
C SER A 574 -5.37 -2.57 -11.18
N ARG A 575 -6.21 -2.62 -12.22
CA ARG A 575 -6.11 -3.70 -13.20
C ARG A 575 -4.70 -3.71 -13.83
N PRO A 576 -4.24 -4.85 -14.39
CA PRO A 576 -2.97 -4.90 -15.10
C PRO A 576 -2.93 -3.82 -16.19
N ILE A 577 -1.90 -2.96 -16.13
CA ILE A 577 -1.61 -1.89 -17.08
C ILE A 577 -0.67 -2.49 -18.13
N PRO A 578 -1.13 -2.71 -19.37
CA PRO A 578 -0.27 -3.21 -20.44
C PRO A 578 0.88 -2.23 -20.71
N ALA A 579 2.08 -2.75 -20.98
CA ALA A 579 3.28 -1.95 -21.26
C ALA A 579 3.08 -0.94 -22.42
N GLN A 580 2.23 -1.28 -23.38
CA GLN A 580 1.89 -0.45 -24.54
C GLN A 580 0.80 0.62 -24.28
N SER A 581 0.33 0.79 -23.04
CA SER A 581 -0.78 1.68 -22.71
C SER A 581 -0.48 3.14 -23.07
N THR A 582 -1.38 3.77 -23.84
CA THR A 582 -1.35 5.21 -24.12
C THR A 582 -1.62 6.03 -22.85
N ALA A 583 -1.26 7.31 -22.84
CA ALA A 583 -1.50 8.20 -21.70
C ALA A 583 -2.99 8.26 -21.31
N ARG A 584 -3.90 8.21 -22.30
CA ARG A 584 -5.34 8.15 -22.08
C ARG A 584 -5.76 6.86 -21.38
N GLN A 585 -5.20 5.73 -21.78
CA GLN A 585 -5.50 4.43 -21.16
C GLN A 585 -4.95 4.35 -19.74
N LEU A 586 -3.72 4.82 -19.50
CA LEU A 586 -3.16 4.87 -18.14
C LEU A 586 -4.00 5.77 -17.24
N LYS A 587 -4.37 6.97 -17.70
CA LYS A 587 -5.28 7.86 -16.97
C LYS A 587 -6.60 7.16 -16.62
N ALA A 588 -7.22 6.48 -17.58
CA ALA A 588 -8.48 5.77 -17.35
C ALA A 588 -8.32 4.66 -16.30
N LEU A 589 -7.26 3.85 -16.36
CA LEU A 589 -6.99 2.77 -15.40
C LEU A 589 -6.68 3.30 -13.99
N LEU A 590 -5.98 4.43 -13.88
CA LEU A 590 -5.71 5.05 -12.58
C LEU A 590 -6.98 5.64 -11.95
N LEU A 591 -7.87 6.23 -12.75
CA LEU A 591 -9.17 6.75 -12.29
C LEU A 591 -10.18 5.65 -11.90
N GLU A 592 -9.89 4.37 -12.19
CA GLU A 592 -10.67 3.25 -11.63
C GLU A 592 -10.37 3.01 -10.14
N LEU A 593 -9.25 3.53 -9.62
CA LEU A 593 -8.89 3.42 -8.20
C LEU A 593 -9.73 4.38 -7.36
N PRO A 594 -10.50 3.91 -6.35
CA PRO A 594 -11.30 4.79 -5.49
C PRO A 594 -10.46 5.83 -4.73
N SER A 595 -9.18 5.54 -4.50
CA SER A 595 -8.22 6.42 -3.83
C SER A 595 -7.74 7.58 -4.72
N ILE A 596 -7.94 7.53 -6.04
CA ILE A 596 -7.59 8.60 -6.98
C ILE A 596 -8.85 9.32 -7.42
N GLN A 597 -9.03 10.55 -6.93
CA GLN A 597 -10.18 11.40 -7.26
C GLN A 597 -9.99 12.14 -8.59
N GLY A 598 -8.74 12.31 -9.04
CA GLY A 598 -8.41 13.02 -10.26
C GLY A 598 -6.91 13.01 -10.54
N VAL A 599 -6.54 12.63 -11.76
CA VAL A 599 -5.15 12.58 -12.21
C VAL A 599 -5.04 12.93 -13.69
N ASP A 600 -3.99 13.67 -14.03
CA ASP A 600 -3.54 13.89 -15.40
C ASP A 600 -2.24 13.14 -15.66
N VAL A 601 -2.14 12.58 -16.87
CA VAL A 601 -1.02 11.76 -17.29
C VAL A 601 -0.38 12.36 -18.53
N SER A 602 0.93 12.58 -18.49
CA SER A 602 1.73 13.01 -19.64
C SER A 602 2.97 12.14 -19.81
N TYR A 603 3.38 11.90 -21.06
CA TYR A 603 4.53 11.05 -21.41
C TYR A 603 5.62 11.87 -22.11
N SER A 604 6.87 11.45 -21.97
CA SER A 604 7.94 11.87 -22.88
C SER A 604 7.89 11.15 -24.25
N GLY A 605 7.32 9.94 -24.30
CA GLY A 605 7.18 9.07 -25.46
C GLY A 605 5.72 8.85 -25.89
N SER A 606 5.41 7.68 -26.45
CA SER A 606 4.10 7.32 -27.00
C SER A 606 3.30 6.30 -26.18
N GLN A 607 3.98 5.47 -25.39
CA GLN A 607 3.42 4.38 -24.56
C GLN A 607 4.02 4.45 -23.15
N VAL A 608 3.34 3.87 -22.15
CA VAL A 608 3.81 3.94 -20.75
C VAL A 608 5.21 3.33 -20.60
N CYS A 609 5.47 2.20 -21.26
CA CYS A 609 6.77 1.53 -21.27
C CYS A 609 7.35 1.52 -22.68
N GLU A 610 8.62 1.91 -22.83
CA GLU A 610 9.32 1.93 -24.12
C GLU A 610 10.79 1.51 -23.97
N THR A 611 11.50 1.32 -25.09
CA THR A 611 12.97 1.21 -25.12
C THR A 611 13.52 2.33 -26.01
N PRO A 612 14.28 3.32 -25.50
CA PRO A 612 14.66 3.51 -24.10
C PRO A 612 13.46 3.82 -23.21
N ALA A 613 13.63 3.68 -21.89
CA ALA A 613 12.56 3.83 -20.91
C ALA A 613 11.80 5.15 -21.08
N ASN A 614 10.47 5.07 -21.14
CA ASN A 614 9.64 6.27 -21.16
C ASN A 614 9.42 6.78 -19.72
N LEU A 615 9.32 8.09 -19.56
CA LEU A 615 8.94 8.75 -18.32
C LEU A 615 7.50 9.26 -18.42
N ALA A 616 6.62 8.73 -17.57
CA ALA A 616 5.28 9.22 -17.33
C ALA A 616 5.25 10.13 -16.10
N ARG A 617 4.60 11.29 -16.23
CA ARG A 617 4.30 12.20 -15.12
C ARG A 617 2.83 12.08 -14.77
N LEU A 618 2.56 11.80 -13.50
CA LEU A 618 1.23 11.70 -12.91
C LEU A 618 1.00 12.95 -12.07
N THR A 619 0.14 13.85 -12.52
CA THR A 619 -0.24 15.05 -11.78
C THR A 619 -1.58 14.80 -11.10
N PHE A 620 -1.60 14.72 -9.78
CA PHE A 620 -2.84 14.52 -9.03
C PHE A 620 -3.61 15.84 -8.98
N THR A 621 -4.77 15.88 -9.63
CA THR A 621 -5.53 17.12 -9.80
C THR A 621 -6.62 17.30 -8.75
N GLN A 622 -6.95 16.24 -8.01
CA GLN A 622 -8.01 16.26 -6.99
C GLN A 622 -7.59 15.61 -5.66
N ASN A 623 -6.44 14.95 -5.58
CA ASN A 623 -5.85 14.54 -4.31
C ASN A 623 -4.87 15.62 -3.88
N PHE A 624 -5.17 16.35 -2.81
CA PHE A 624 -4.35 17.47 -2.32
C PHE A 624 -3.43 17.05 -1.17
N GLY A 625 -2.49 17.92 -0.83
CA GLY A 625 -1.41 17.65 0.11
C GLY A 625 -0.25 16.87 -0.51
N ASN A 626 0.72 16.54 0.35
CA ASN A 626 1.81 15.62 0.04
C ASN A 626 1.26 14.19 0.05
N LEU A 627 1.32 13.49 -1.08
CA LEU A 627 0.73 12.15 -1.22
C LEU A 627 1.81 11.06 -1.12
N PRO A 628 1.48 9.89 -0.56
CA PRO A 628 2.42 8.76 -0.55
C PRO A 628 2.78 8.33 -1.97
N THR A 629 4.01 7.87 -2.17
CA THR A 629 4.51 7.43 -3.47
C THR A 629 3.74 6.19 -3.92
N ILE A 630 3.24 6.19 -5.16
CA ILE A 630 2.61 5.00 -5.74
C ILE A 630 3.56 3.81 -5.76
N VAL A 631 3.04 2.61 -5.53
CA VAL A 631 3.82 1.37 -5.59
C VAL A 631 3.45 0.61 -6.86
N THR A 632 4.43 0.00 -7.52
CA THR A 632 4.18 -0.81 -8.73
C THR A 632 4.60 -2.26 -8.53
N ASP A 633 3.76 -3.20 -8.96
CA ASP A 633 4.15 -4.59 -9.12
C ASP A 633 4.43 -4.87 -10.60
N SER A 634 5.71 -5.10 -10.92
CA SER A 634 6.20 -5.41 -12.26
C SER A 634 6.54 -6.90 -12.45
N SER A 635 6.07 -7.79 -11.58
CA SER A 635 6.32 -9.25 -11.67
C SER A 635 5.81 -9.88 -12.97
N SER A 636 4.80 -9.27 -13.59
CA SER A 636 4.23 -9.69 -14.88
C SER A 636 4.87 -8.98 -16.09
N MET A 637 5.96 -8.23 -15.89
CA MET A 637 6.77 -7.69 -16.97
C MET A 637 7.80 -8.71 -17.47
N CYS A 638 8.16 -8.65 -18.74
CA CYS A 638 9.16 -9.55 -19.31
C CYS A 638 10.59 -9.24 -18.80
N THR A 639 11.48 -10.22 -18.92
CA THR A 639 12.91 -10.10 -18.58
C THR A 639 13.54 -8.85 -19.21
N ASP A 640 14.45 -8.19 -18.47
CA ASP A 640 15.09 -6.91 -18.82
C ASP A 640 14.14 -5.70 -18.93
N SER A 641 12.89 -5.82 -18.50
CA SER A 641 11.99 -4.69 -18.28
C SER A 641 12.12 -4.18 -16.84
N SER A 642 11.82 -2.91 -16.62
CA SER A 642 11.79 -2.33 -15.27
C SER A 642 10.73 -1.25 -15.17
N VAL A 643 10.11 -1.15 -14.00
CA VAL A 643 9.22 -0.05 -13.63
C VAL A 643 9.82 0.58 -12.39
N VAL A 644 10.15 1.87 -12.48
CA VAL A 644 10.73 2.65 -11.39
C VAL A 644 9.81 3.83 -11.13
N VAL A 645 9.48 4.05 -9.86
CA VAL A 645 8.60 5.11 -9.41
C VAL A 645 9.36 6.14 -8.57
N ALA A 646 8.92 7.39 -8.59
CA ALA A 646 9.45 8.43 -7.71
C ALA A 646 8.34 9.41 -7.26
N GLY A 647 8.28 9.64 -5.95
CA GLY A 647 7.52 10.69 -5.26
C GLY A 647 8.38 11.32 -4.17
N GLY A 648 7.81 12.18 -3.32
CA GLY A 648 8.51 12.78 -2.17
C GLY A 648 9.76 13.59 -2.56
N GLY A 649 9.67 14.39 -3.63
CA GLY A 649 10.81 15.15 -4.19
C GLY A 649 11.95 14.33 -4.80
N SER A 650 11.80 13.01 -4.97
CA SER A 650 12.79 12.15 -5.63
C SER A 650 12.91 12.43 -7.13
N SER A 651 14.04 12.08 -7.75
CA SER A 651 14.30 12.37 -9.17
C SER A 651 14.58 11.12 -9.99
N ILE A 652 14.00 11.06 -11.20
CA ILE A 652 14.31 10.07 -12.24
C ILE A 652 14.77 10.80 -13.49
N THR A 653 15.90 10.39 -14.07
CA THR A 653 16.47 10.96 -15.31
C THR A 653 16.57 12.49 -15.35
N GLY A 654 16.84 13.11 -14.18
CA GLY A 654 16.96 14.57 -14.04
C GLY A 654 15.63 15.31 -13.94
N VAL A 655 14.51 14.60 -13.86
CA VAL A 655 13.19 15.14 -13.54
C VAL A 655 12.85 14.81 -12.08
N THR A 656 12.53 15.82 -11.29
CA THR A 656 12.13 15.70 -9.89
C THR A 656 10.61 15.61 -9.79
N SER A 657 10.09 14.71 -8.95
CA SER A 657 8.70 14.74 -8.49
C SER A 657 8.43 16.05 -7.74
N VAL A 658 7.16 16.41 -7.60
CA VAL A 658 6.76 17.65 -6.92
C VAL A 658 5.82 17.27 -5.79
N ASP A 659 6.21 17.60 -4.56
CA ASP A 659 5.32 17.42 -3.41
C ASP A 659 4.19 18.44 -3.48
N GLY A 660 2.95 17.96 -3.35
CA GLY A 660 1.76 18.79 -3.36
C GLY A 660 1.76 19.75 -2.17
N THR A 661 1.47 21.03 -2.46
CA THR A 661 1.41 22.10 -1.43
C THR A 661 0.00 22.65 -1.25
N LYS A 662 -0.97 22.19 -2.05
CA LYS A 662 -2.39 22.47 -1.82
C LYS A 662 -2.80 21.92 -0.46
N GLU A 663 -3.56 22.71 0.28
CA GLU A 663 -4.10 22.24 1.55
C GLU A 663 -5.10 21.11 1.32
N SER A 664 -5.22 20.21 2.29
CA SER A 664 -6.21 19.14 2.32
C SER A 664 -6.92 19.16 3.67
N GLU A 665 -7.55 20.29 3.96
CA GLU A 665 -8.10 20.59 5.27
C GLU A 665 -9.60 20.34 5.30
N VAL A 666 -10.11 19.91 6.47
CA VAL A 666 -11.54 19.65 6.66
C VAL A 666 -12.33 20.90 6.29
N CYS A 667 -13.26 20.74 5.34
CA CYS A 667 -14.11 21.81 4.84
C CYS A 667 -13.33 23.04 4.32
N SER A 668 -12.11 22.83 3.81
CA SER A 668 -11.23 23.88 3.25
C SER A 668 -10.98 25.05 4.21
N ASN A 669 -11.12 24.84 5.53
CA ASN A 669 -11.15 25.90 6.54
C ASN A 669 -12.23 26.98 6.28
N ARG A 670 -13.28 26.67 5.52
CA ARG A 670 -14.36 27.58 5.10
C ARG A 670 -15.75 27.03 5.39
N GLY A 671 -15.84 26.02 6.24
CA GLY A 671 -17.06 25.52 6.84
C GLY A 671 -16.77 24.77 8.12
N TYR A 672 -17.82 24.38 8.83
CA TYR A 672 -17.73 23.44 9.93
C TYR A 672 -18.14 22.04 9.46
N CYS A 673 -17.54 21.02 10.05
CA CYS A 673 -17.84 19.63 9.77
C CYS A 673 -18.95 19.14 10.69
N ASP A 674 -20.05 18.63 10.13
CA ASP A 674 -21.05 17.87 10.89
C ASP A 674 -20.67 16.38 10.87
N ASP A 675 -19.64 16.04 11.64
CA ASP A 675 -19.10 14.67 11.77
C ASP A 675 -20.04 13.75 12.56
N LEU A 676 -20.84 14.29 13.47
CA LEU A 676 -21.76 13.51 14.31
C LEU A 676 -22.96 12.96 13.55
N THR A 677 -23.51 13.67 12.56
CA THR A 677 -24.78 13.27 11.93
C THR A 677 -24.67 12.88 10.46
N VAL A 678 -24.00 13.67 9.62
CA VAL A 678 -24.04 13.49 8.15
C VAL A 678 -22.69 13.33 7.47
N GLY A 679 -21.58 13.75 8.08
CA GLY A 679 -20.25 13.75 7.44
C GLY A 679 -20.16 14.76 6.29
N GLN A 680 -20.77 15.95 6.46
CA GLN A 680 -20.81 16.97 5.42
C GLN A 680 -20.35 18.32 5.94
N CYS A 681 -19.70 19.08 5.06
CA CYS A 681 -19.30 20.44 5.36
C CYS A 681 -20.48 21.39 5.24
N ILE A 682 -20.66 22.20 6.28
CA ILE A 682 -21.61 23.30 6.27
C ILE A 682 -20.83 24.59 6.09
N CYS A 683 -20.94 25.16 4.89
CA CYS A 683 -20.10 26.28 4.48
C CYS A 683 -20.43 27.56 5.23
N HIS A 684 -19.38 28.27 5.64
CA HIS A 684 -19.52 29.61 6.16
C HIS A 684 -20.10 30.55 5.10
N THR A 685 -20.76 31.59 5.59
CA THR A 685 -21.36 32.64 4.79
C THR A 685 -20.38 33.22 3.76
N GLY A 686 -20.68 33.06 2.47
CA GLY A 686 -19.85 33.56 1.35
C GLY A 686 -19.02 32.49 0.64
N TYR A 687 -19.05 31.25 1.13
CA TYR A 687 -18.39 30.09 0.51
C TYR A 687 -19.41 29.06 0.04
N THR A 688 -18.98 28.16 -0.83
CA THR A 688 -19.76 27.05 -1.40
C THR A 688 -18.80 25.94 -1.81
N ASN A 689 -19.34 24.78 -2.16
CA ASN A 689 -18.56 23.64 -2.63
C ASN A 689 -17.75 23.97 -3.88
N SER A 690 -16.55 23.40 -3.97
CA SER A 690 -15.60 23.67 -5.04
C SER A 690 -15.51 22.56 -6.08
N ASP A 691 -14.87 22.89 -7.21
CA ASP A 691 -14.36 21.94 -8.21
C ASP A 691 -12.93 21.43 -7.89
N GLY A 692 -12.37 21.80 -6.72
CA GLY A 692 -10.98 21.51 -6.31
C GLY A 692 -9.93 22.51 -6.82
N ASN A 693 -10.32 23.51 -7.61
CA ASN A 693 -9.42 24.53 -8.15
C ASN A 693 -9.83 25.95 -7.75
N GLY A 694 -10.52 26.08 -6.62
CA GLY A 694 -11.02 27.35 -6.09
C GLY A 694 -12.24 27.90 -6.84
N ASN A 695 -12.76 27.20 -7.85
CA ASN A 695 -13.99 27.61 -8.54
C ASN A 695 -15.21 26.94 -7.94
N VAL A 696 -16.38 27.55 -8.12
CA VAL A 696 -17.66 26.97 -7.71
C VAL A 696 -17.86 25.62 -8.41
N GLY A 697 -18.19 24.60 -7.62
CA GLY A 697 -18.42 23.24 -8.10
C GLY A 697 -19.47 23.16 -9.20
N THR A 698 -19.27 22.21 -10.11
CA THR A 698 -20.17 21.90 -11.22
C THR A 698 -20.92 20.59 -10.96
N LEU A 699 -21.84 20.19 -11.85
CA LEU A 699 -22.47 18.86 -11.76
C LEU A 699 -21.47 17.71 -11.95
N GLU A 700 -20.35 17.98 -12.64
CA GLU A 700 -19.30 16.99 -12.91
C GLU A 700 -18.27 16.93 -11.78
N PHE A 701 -17.95 18.09 -11.19
CA PHE A 701 -16.94 18.22 -10.13
C PHE A 701 -17.49 19.06 -8.97
N ASN A 702 -17.94 18.39 -7.89
CA ASN A 702 -18.43 19.01 -6.67
C ASN A 702 -17.92 18.23 -5.46
N ARG A 703 -17.00 18.83 -4.71
CA ARG A 703 -16.33 18.15 -3.59
C ARG A 703 -17.08 18.19 -2.27
N GLY A 704 -18.09 19.05 -2.12
CA GLY A 704 -18.74 19.22 -0.82
C GLY A 704 -17.85 19.84 0.25
N ASP A 705 -16.80 20.59 -0.13
CA ASP A 705 -15.65 20.95 0.71
C ASP A 705 -15.61 22.43 1.13
N CYS A 706 -16.58 23.24 0.72
CA CYS A 706 -16.58 24.69 0.94
C CYS A 706 -15.38 25.45 0.34
N GLY A 707 -14.65 24.85 -0.60
CA GLY A 707 -13.41 25.38 -1.15
C GLY A 707 -13.57 26.43 -2.24
N ALA A 708 -14.71 27.12 -2.35
CA ALA A 708 -14.95 28.13 -3.39
C ALA A 708 -15.74 29.34 -2.88
N PRO A 709 -15.40 30.58 -3.29
CA PRO A 709 -16.17 31.77 -2.93
C PRO A 709 -17.47 31.84 -3.75
N SER A 710 -18.63 31.88 -3.07
CA SER A 710 -19.94 32.06 -3.73
C SER A 710 -20.24 33.53 -4.05
N ARG A 711 -19.49 34.45 -3.44
CA ARG A 711 -19.50 35.90 -3.66
C ARG A 711 -18.18 36.49 -3.17
N ILE A 712 -17.94 37.77 -3.44
CA ILE A 712 -16.75 38.48 -2.92
C ILE A 712 -16.76 38.38 -1.38
N PRO A 713 -15.75 37.75 -0.76
CA PRO A 713 -15.67 37.70 0.70
C PRO A 713 -15.50 39.12 1.27
N VAL A 714 -16.35 39.51 2.21
CA VAL A 714 -16.37 40.85 2.82
C VAL A 714 -15.84 40.88 4.26
N GLY A 715 -15.40 39.74 4.78
CA GLY A 715 -14.89 39.60 6.15
C GLY A 715 -14.65 38.14 6.54
N CYS A 716 -14.08 37.93 7.72
CA CYS A 716 -13.89 36.61 8.30
C CYS A 716 -15.23 35.95 8.70
N PRO A 717 -15.29 34.61 8.77
CA PRO A 717 -16.50 33.88 9.14
C PRO A 717 -16.91 34.11 10.62
N GLY A 718 -18.17 33.74 10.93
CA GLY A 718 -18.82 33.92 12.24
C GLY A 718 -19.81 35.10 12.29
N ASP A 719 -20.81 35.04 13.18
CA ASP A 719 -21.77 36.15 13.44
C ASP A 719 -21.04 37.42 13.93
N LEU A 720 -20.02 37.20 14.75
CA LEU A 720 -18.92 38.13 15.00
C LEU A 720 -17.70 37.56 14.27
N ALA A 721 -16.84 38.42 13.72
CA ALA A 721 -15.63 37.95 13.04
C ALA A 721 -14.82 37.02 13.95
N CYS A 722 -14.55 35.81 13.47
CA CYS A 722 -13.87 34.74 14.22
C CYS A 722 -14.55 34.40 15.54
N SER A 723 -15.88 34.46 15.56
CA SER A 723 -16.73 34.20 16.72
C SER A 723 -16.38 35.00 17.98
N GLY A 724 -15.59 36.09 17.83
CA GLY A 724 -15.03 36.82 18.97
C GLY A 724 -13.91 36.08 19.73
N HIS A 725 -13.46 34.93 19.23
CA HIS A 725 -12.43 34.07 19.83
C HIS A 725 -11.15 34.00 19.00
N GLY A 726 -10.95 34.95 18.09
CA GLY A 726 -9.77 35.02 17.26
C GLY A 726 -9.55 36.40 16.67
N THR A 727 -8.47 36.52 15.90
CA THR A 727 -8.18 37.71 15.10
C THR A 727 -8.40 37.40 13.63
N CYS A 728 -9.03 38.34 12.93
CA CYS A 728 -9.35 38.22 11.50
C CYS A 728 -8.20 38.78 10.66
N SER A 729 -7.67 38.01 9.71
CA SER A 729 -6.77 38.55 8.70
C SER A 729 -7.53 39.44 7.71
N ALA A 730 -6.84 40.46 7.16
CA ALA A 730 -7.41 41.33 6.15
C ALA A 730 -7.41 40.65 4.75
N THR A 731 -7.86 41.40 3.74
CA THR A 731 -7.74 41.00 2.34
C THR A 731 -6.31 40.54 1.99
N PRO A 732 -6.14 39.49 1.18
CA PRO A 732 -7.19 38.71 0.51
C PRO A 732 -7.67 37.47 1.29
N SER A 733 -7.09 37.12 2.44
CA SER A 733 -7.24 35.78 3.03
C SER A 733 -8.43 35.58 3.97
N TYR A 734 -8.90 36.62 4.67
CA TYR A 734 -10.06 36.56 5.59
C TYR A 734 -10.10 35.31 6.49
N ARG A 735 -8.93 34.91 6.99
CA ARG A 735 -8.69 33.73 7.81
C ARG A 735 -8.70 34.11 9.28
N CYS A 736 -9.34 33.29 10.08
CA CYS A 736 -9.31 33.43 11.53
C CYS A 736 -8.06 32.79 12.13
N SER A 737 -7.35 33.57 12.94
CA SER A 737 -6.29 33.09 13.82
C SER A 737 -6.85 32.98 15.23
N CYS A 738 -7.15 31.75 15.65
CA CYS A 738 -7.87 31.49 16.90
C CYS A 738 -7.02 31.75 18.15
N ALA A 739 -7.66 32.24 19.19
CA ALA A 739 -7.07 32.36 20.51
C ALA A 739 -6.81 30.97 21.10
N LYS A 740 -5.86 30.88 22.04
CA LYS A 740 -5.52 29.61 22.72
C LYS A 740 -6.78 28.95 23.30
N GLY A 741 -6.96 27.66 23.00
CA GLY A 741 -8.11 26.87 23.44
C GLY A 741 -9.30 26.89 22.48
N TRP A 742 -9.18 27.58 21.34
CA TRP A 742 -10.19 27.62 20.27
C TRP A 742 -9.60 27.18 18.93
N GLN A 743 -10.43 26.54 18.11
CA GLN A 743 -10.09 26.04 16.77
C GLN A 743 -11.30 26.14 15.82
N GLY A 744 -11.15 25.61 14.60
CA GLY A 744 -12.15 25.69 13.54
C GLY A 744 -11.97 26.92 12.66
N GLY A 745 -12.67 26.95 11.51
CA GLY A 745 -12.53 28.01 10.50
C GLY A 745 -12.93 29.40 10.97
N ASP A 746 -13.80 29.49 11.98
CA ASP A 746 -14.30 30.73 12.59
C ASP A 746 -14.04 30.79 14.11
N CYS A 747 -13.19 29.92 14.65
CA CYS A 747 -12.86 29.85 16.07
C CYS A 747 -14.05 29.58 17.01
N SER A 748 -15.11 28.90 16.55
CA SER A 748 -16.26 28.56 17.39
C SER A 748 -16.09 27.29 18.23
N GLU A 749 -15.08 26.46 17.95
CA GLU A 749 -14.89 25.17 18.60
C GLU A 749 -13.81 25.22 19.69
N ARG A 750 -14.00 24.45 20.76
CA ARG A 750 -13.00 24.31 21.81
C ARG A 750 -12.00 23.21 21.48
N VAL A 751 -10.74 23.48 21.78
CA VAL A 751 -9.65 22.49 21.74
C VAL A 751 -9.68 21.70 23.04
N CYS A 752 -9.74 20.36 22.96
CA CYS A 752 -9.62 19.53 24.16
C CYS A 752 -8.15 19.30 24.54
N PRO A 753 -7.87 18.97 25.82
CA PRO A 753 -6.54 18.59 26.26
C PRO A 753 -5.98 17.41 25.45
N SER A 754 -4.69 17.47 25.13
CA SER A 754 -3.95 16.37 24.50
C SER A 754 -2.99 15.75 25.50
N GLY A 755 -2.82 14.43 25.41
CA GLY A 755 -1.82 13.66 26.14
C GLY A 755 -1.13 12.69 25.19
N ARG A 756 -0.14 11.93 25.68
CA ARG A 756 0.45 10.84 24.89
C ARG A 756 -0.63 9.85 24.46
N SER A 757 -0.59 9.34 23.24
CA SER A 757 -1.53 8.35 22.72
C SER A 757 -1.45 7.04 23.51
N TRP A 758 -2.60 6.39 23.72
CA TRP A 758 -2.65 5.00 24.19
C TRP A 758 -2.55 4.01 23.04
N PHE A 759 -3.09 4.37 21.88
CA PHE A 759 -3.11 3.54 20.68
C PHE A 759 -2.83 4.44 19.48
N ASP A 760 -1.73 4.16 18.77
CA ASP A 760 -1.28 4.89 17.60
C ASP A 760 -0.43 4.00 16.71
N TYR A 761 -0.34 4.33 15.42
CA TYR A 761 0.57 3.63 14.54
C TYR A 761 2.01 3.94 14.96
N PRO A 762 2.89 2.92 15.13
CA PRO A 762 4.25 3.13 15.63
C PRO A 762 5.04 4.09 14.73
N SER A 763 6.00 4.80 15.33
CA SER A 763 6.87 5.76 14.63
C SER A 763 8.21 5.16 14.18
N ALA A 764 8.57 4.02 14.76
CA ALA A 764 9.68 3.15 14.38
C ALA A 764 9.41 1.73 14.93
N ASP A 765 10.25 0.77 14.57
CA ASP A 765 10.17 -0.59 15.13
C ASP A 765 10.19 -0.55 16.66
N ASN A 766 9.15 -1.12 17.28
CA ASN A 766 8.95 -1.15 18.72
C ASN A 766 8.94 0.25 19.41
N VAL A 767 8.57 1.32 18.69
CA VAL A 767 8.43 2.68 19.25
C VAL A 767 7.04 3.27 18.96
N ALA A 768 6.18 3.28 19.98
CA ALA A 768 4.83 3.87 19.94
C ALA A 768 4.57 4.78 21.16
N HIS A 769 3.34 5.31 21.29
CA HIS A 769 2.87 6.10 22.43
C HIS A 769 3.61 7.43 22.64
N GLN A 770 4.22 7.96 21.57
CA GLN A 770 4.95 9.23 21.60
C GLN A 770 4.11 10.41 21.09
N LEU A 771 3.06 10.13 20.32
CA LEU A 771 2.24 11.16 19.70
C LEU A 771 1.36 11.84 20.75
N TRP A 772 1.28 13.16 20.67
CA TRP A 772 0.35 13.95 21.48
C TRP A 772 -0.99 14.01 20.76
N THR A 773 -1.94 13.23 21.25
CA THR A 773 -3.26 13.07 20.64
C THR A 773 -4.31 13.71 21.55
N GLU A 774 -5.29 14.39 20.94
CA GLU A 774 -6.46 14.90 21.66
C GLU A 774 -7.13 13.76 22.44
N CYS A 775 -7.39 14.00 23.72
CA CYS A 775 -7.93 13.01 24.65
C CYS A 775 -7.13 11.68 24.66
N SER A 776 -5.82 11.73 24.38
CA SER A 776 -4.92 10.58 24.32
C SER A 776 -5.40 9.44 23.39
N GLY A 777 -6.32 9.72 22.45
CA GLY A 777 -6.99 8.70 21.64
C GLY A 777 -7.89 7.74 22.42
N ALA A 778 -8.25 8.09 23.67
CA ALA A 778 -8.95 7.25 24.64
C ALA A 778 -10.28 7.86 25.12
N GLY A 779 -10.68 8.99 24.53
CA GLY A 779 -11.92 9.70 24.86
C GLY A 779 -12.42 10.57 23.71
N GLU A 780 -13.70 10.91 23.75
CA GLU A 780 -14.31 11.83 22.79
C GLU A 780 -14.23 13.27 23.30
N CYS A 781 -13.88 14.22 22.42
CA CYS A 781 -13.81 15.63 22.76
C CYS A 781 -15.19 16.30 22.66
N ASP A 782 -15.68 16.91 23.75
CA ASP A 782 -16.83 17.80 23.70
C ASP A 782 -16.39 19.20 23.24
N ARG A 783 -16.61 19.48 21.95
CA ARG A 783 -16.24 20.75 21.30
C ARG A 783 -16.92 21.99 21.90
N SER A 784 -18.02 21.83 22.67
CA SER A 784 -18.74 22.96 23.27
C SER A 784 -18.04 23.52 24.51
N ASN A 785 -17.33 22.68 25.26
CA ASN A 785 -16.68 23.06 26.51
C ASN A 785 -15.17 22.75 26.55
N GLY A 786 -14.66 21.96 25.60
CA GLY A 786 -13.25 21.57 25.49
C GLY A 786 -12.82 20.53 26.52
N GLN A 787 -13.73 19.66 26.96
CA GLN A 787 -13.43 18.59 27.90
C GLN A 787 -13.44 17.22 27.21
N CYS A 788 -12.49 16.37 27.59
CA CYS A 788 -12.45 14.98 27.16
C CYS A 788 -13.41 14.13 27.98
N LYS A 789 -14.29 13.40 27.29
CA LYS A 789 -15.09 12.32 27.87
C LYS A 789 -14.32 11.01 27.75
N CYS A 790 -13.63 10.63 28.82
CA CYS A 790 -12.82 9.42 28.83
C CYS A 790 -13.68 8.16 28.90
N HIS A 791 -13.35 7.18 28.06
CA HIS A 791 -13.96 5.86 28.14
C HIS A 791 -13.17 4.97 29.11
N PRO A 792 -13.83 4.08 29.88
CA PRO A 792 -13.13 3.12 30.72
C PRO A 792 -12.12 2.29 29.91
N PRO A 793 -10.92 2.02 30.44
CA PRO A 793 -10.49 2.29 31.82
C PRO A 793 -9.79 3.64 32.01
N TYR A 794 -9.88 4.55 31.04
CA TYR A 794 -9.08 5.78 31.01
C TYR A 794 -9.70 6.93 31.82
N THR A 795 -8.84 7.79 32.35
CA THR A 795 -9.18 8.96 33.16
C THR A 795 -8.08 10.01 33.07
N GLY A 796 -8.23 11.13 33.78
CA GLY A 796 -7.40 12.32 33.61
C GLY A 796 -8.06 13.34 32.69
N SER A 797 -7.48 14.54 32.63
CA SER A 797 -8.07 15.65 31.87
C SER A 797 -8.02 15.46 30.35
N ALA A 798 -7.07 14.65 29.89
CA ALA A 798 -6.85 14.24 28.53
C ALA A 798 -7.00 12.72 28.35
N CYS A 799 -7.60 12.00 29.31
CA CYS A 799 -7.67 10.53 29.29
C CYS A 799 -6.30 9.83 29.25
N GLU A 800 -5.28 10.50 29.78
CA GLU A 800 -3.87 10.12 29.72
C GLU A 800 -3.46 9.09 30.78
N LEU A 801 -4.33 8.83 31.76
CA LEU A 801 -4.12 7.91 32.87
C LEU A 801 -5.06 6.71 32.77
N MET A 802 -4.58 5.53 33.17
CA MET A 802 -5.43 4.38 33.45
C MET A 802 -5.98 4.51 34.88
N ALA A 803 -7.27 4.24 35.06
CA ALA A 803 -7.92 4.25 36.36
C ALA A 803 -7.52 3.03 37.19
N CYS A 804 -7.37 3.24 38.49
CA CYS A 804 -7.32 2.14 39.44
C CYS A 804 -8.66 1.39 39.49
N GLY A 805 -8.62 0.15 40.00
CA GLY A 805 -9.83 -0.63 40.21
C GLY A 805 -10.75 -0.03 41.29
N GLY A 806 -11.98 -0.51 41.32
CA GLY A 806 -13.03 -0.09 42.26
C GLY A 806 -14.34 0.23 41.55
N THR A 807 -15.48 -0.03 42.20
CA THR A 807 -16.82 0.17 41.62
C THR A 807 -17.35 1.60 41.78
N ASP A 808 -17.11 2.23 42.94
CA ASP A 808 -17.58 3.59 43.26
C ASP A 808 -16.48 4.53 43.78
N VAL A 809 -15.43 3.94 44.36
CA VAL A 809 -14.29 4.66 44.95
C VAL A 809 -13.03 3.91 44.51
N GLU A 810 -11.98 4.65 44.13
CA GLU A 810 -10.69 4.06 43.78
C GLU A 810 -10.21 3.15 44.94
N CYS A 811 -9.76 1.95 44.58
CA CYS A 811 -9.28 0.92 45.51
C CYS A 811 -10.30 0.53 46.60
N ASN A 812 -11.60 0.66 46.30
CA ASN A 812 -12.72 0.42 47.22
C ASN A 812 -12.61 1.16 48.57
N GLY A 813 -11.77 2.20 48.66
CA GLY A 813 -11.47 2.92 49.90
C GLY A 813 -10.53 2.19 50.88
N TYR A 814 -9.95 1.05 50.49
CA TYR A 814 -9.00 0.25 51.29
C TYR A 814 -7.61 0.20 50.65
N GLY A 815 -7.20 1.29 50.00
CA GLY A 815 -5.90 1.37 49.36
C GLY A 815 -5.64 2.72 48.73
N GLN A 816 -4.43 2.87 48.20
CA GLN A 816 -3.97 4.07 47.51
C GLN A 816 -3.80 3.79 46.01
N CYS A 817 -4.34 4.67 45.17
CA CYS A 817 -4.17 4.61 43.73
C CYS A 817 -2.83 5.25 43.33
N LEU A 818 -1.87 4.44 42.90
CA LEU A 818 -0.51 4.87 42.57
C LEU A 818 -0.15 4.53 41.14
N THR A 819 0.72 5.32 40.51
CA THR A 819 1.32 4.95 39.23
C THR A 819 2.29 3.77 39.42
N LEU A 820 2.66 3.05 38.35
CA LEU A 820 3.66 1.98 38.47
C LEU A 820 5.02 2.50 38.97
N TYR A 821 5.39 3.71 38.55
CA TYR A 821 6.57 4.44 39.04
C TYR A 821 6.52 4.62 40.57
N ASP A 822 5.37 5.09 41.11
CA ASP A 822 5.21 5.34 42.54
C ASP A 822 4.98 4.04 43.35
N LEU A 823 4.44 2.99 42.72
CA LEU A 823 4.20 1.70 43.35
C LEU A 823 5.48 0.88 43.52
N ALA A 824 6.37 0.88 42.53
CA ALA A 824 7.59 0.06 42.52
C ALA A 824 8.40 0.11 43.84
N PRO A 825 8.68 1.29 44.43
CA PRO A 825 9.42 1.37 45.68
C PRO A 825 8.63 0.87 46.89
N MET A 826 7.31 0.73 46.79
CA MET A 826 6.41 0.28 47.86
C MET A 826 6.11 -1.22 47.81
N THR A 827 6.51 -1.93 46.76
CA THR A 827 6.27 -3.37 46.61
C THR A 827 6.93 -4.17 47.73
N ARG A 828 6.15 -5.04 48.39
CA ARG A 828 6.61 -5.91 49.48
C ARG A 828 6.62 -7.38 49.06
N ILE A 829 7.69 -8.09 49.40
CA ILE A 829 7.77 -9.56 49.27
C ILE A 829 8.07 -10.15 50.64
N ASN A 830 7.18 -11.03 51.12
CA ASN A 830 7.23 -11.61 52.46
C ASN A 830 7.25 -10.53 53.57
N GLY A 831 6.49 -9.44 53.36
CA GLY A 831 6.38 -8.31 54.27
C GLY A 831 7.57 -7.34 54.27
N VAL A 832 8.59 -7.56 53.42
CA VAL A 832 9.77 -6.67 53.30
C VAL A 832 9.70 -5.88 52.00
N THR A 833 9.84 -4.56 52.11
CA THR A 833 9.89 -3.64 50.98
C THR A 833 11.14 -3.88 50.16
N ARG A 834 10.97 -4.06 48.85
CA ARG A 834 12.09 -4.39 47.95
C ARG A 834 12.74 -3.18 47.28
N SER A 835 12.13 -1.99 47.41
CA SER A 835 12.63 -0.74 46.82
C SER A 835 12.94 -0.89 45.33
N PHE A 836 12.06 -1.57 44.58
CA PHE A 836 12.19 -1.67 43.13
C PHE A 836 12.00 -0.30 42.47
N THR A 837 12.48 -0.19 41.24
CA THR A 837 12.27 0.98 40.38
C THR A 837 11.52 0.55 39.13
N TYR A 838 10.72 1.43 38.56
CA TYR A 838 10.03 1.18 37.28
C TYR A 838 9.95 2.49 36.50
N GLY A 839 10.68 2.62 35.39
CA GLY A 839 10.67 3.83 34.54
C GLY A 839 11.44 5.01 35.14
N GLU A 840 12.60 4.74 35.76
CA GLU A 840 13.56 5.78 36.19
C GLU A 840 14.21 6.49 34.99
N ASP A 841 14.46 5.78 33.88
CA ASP A 841 14.85 6.41 32.60
C ASP A 841 13.60 6.78 31.79
N PRO A 842 13.26 8.08 31.67
CA PRO A 842 12.09 8.51 30.91
C PRO A 842 12.20 8.29 29.39
N ASN A 843 13.37 7.88 28.88
CA ASN A 843 13.59 7.56 27.46
C ASN A 843 13.57 6.06 27.18
N ASP A 844 13.45 5.21 28.20
CA ASP A 844 13.31 3.77 28.00
C ASP A 844 11.89 3.48 27.48
N VAL A 845 11.82 3.02 26.22
CA VAL A 845 10.56 2.69 25.56
C VAL A 845 9.88 1.46 26.18
N SER A 846 10.60 0.62 26.92
CA SER A 846 10.03 -0.57 27.56
C SER A 846 9.18 -0.26 28.81
N THR A 847 9.38 0.92 29.40
CA THR A 847 8.69 1.38 30.62
C THR A 847 7.90 2.68 30.39
N TRP A 848 7.47 2.92 29.14
CA TRP A 848 6.75 4.13 28.73
C TRP A 848 5.49 4.42 29.56
N ASP A 849 4.92 3.37 30.14
CA ASP A 849 3.66 3.34 30.88
C ASP A 849 3.82 3.65 32.38
N ALA A 850 5.05 3.78 32.87
CA ALA A 850 5.38 3.91 34.30
C ALA A 850 4.57 4.97 35.05
N ARG A 851 4.28 6.11 34.40
CA ARG A 851 3.51 7.23 34.98
C ARG A 851 2.09 7.35 34.45
N ARG A 852 1.65 6.39 33.62
CA ARG A 852 0.35 6.42 32.94
C ARG A 852 -0.57 5.33 33.44
N ILE A 853 -0.04 4.14 33.74
CA ILE A 853 -0.81 3.08 34.35
C ILE A 853 -0.80 3.24 35.86
N ARG A 854 -2.00 3.18 36.46
CA ARG A 854 -2.19 3.24 37.91
C ARG A 854 -2.79 1.94 38.43
N THR A 855 -2.46 1.57 39.66
CA THR A 855 -2.98 0.38 40.31
C THR A 855 -3.05 0.59 41.82
N CYS A 856 -3.75 -0.29 42.52
CA CYS A 856 -4.00 -0.14 43.95
C CYS A 856 -2.89 -0.76 44.80
N LEU A 857 -2.33 0.04 45.70
CA LEU A 857 -1.61 -0.44 46.87
C LEU A 857 -2.62 -0.64 48.01
N CYS A 858 -2.92 -1.89 48.35
CA CYS A 858 -3.92 -2.19 49.35
C CYS A 858 -3.44 -1.96 50.78
N ASP A 859 -4.37 -1.51 51.63
CA ASP A 859 -4.20 -1.45 53.07
C ASP A 859 -4.04 -2.86 53.66
N PRO A 860 -3.44 -3.02 54.86
CA PRO A 860 -3.30 -4.31 55.51
C PRO A 860 -4.61 -5.10 55.55
N LEU A 861 -4.50 -6.42 55.36
CA LEU A 861 -5.59 -7.40 55.27
C LEU A 861 -6.47 -7.28 54.01
N HIS A 862 -6.28 -6.28 53.15
CA HIS A 862 -6.95 -6.18 51.87
C HIS A 862 -6.01 -6.56 50.73
N PHE A 863 -6.56 -7.20 49.70
CA PHE A 863 -5.80 -7.61 48.52
C PHE A 863 -6.71 -7.66 47.28
N GLY A 864 -6.15 -8.10 46.16
CA GLY A 864 -6.81 -8.06 44.86
C GLY A 864 -6.52 -6.74 44.14
N TYR A 865 -6.87 -6.67 42.86
CA TYR A 865 -6.48 -5.55 42.01
C TYR A 865 -7.11 -4.20 42.42
N ASP A 866 -8.24 -4.24 43.12
CA ASP A 866 -9.02 -3.09 43.60
C ASP A 866 -9.18 -3.06 45.12
N CYS A 867 -8.47 -3.91 45.86
CA CYS A 867 -8.54 -4.03 47.32
C CYS A 867 -9.92 -4.38 47.87
N SER A 868 -10.81 -4.99 47.06
CA SER A 868 -12.13 -5.44 47.53
C SER A 868 -12.07 -6.73 48.35
N LEU A 869 -11.01 -7.53 48.21
CA LEU A 869 -10.87 -8.83 48.85
C LEU A 869 -10.13 -8.72 50.17
N LYS A 870 -10.45 -9.60 51.11
CA LYS A 870 -9.85 -9.67 52.44
C LYS A 870 -9.09 -10.96 52.65
N GLU A 871 -7.86 -10.86 53.12
CA GLU A 871 -7.04 -12.02 53.45
C GLU A 871 -7.69 -12.81 54.60
N CYS A 872 -7.89 -14.11 54.39
CA CYS A 872 -8.28 -14.99 55.48
C CYS A 872 -7.06 -15.39 56.33
N PRO A 873 -7.27 -15.67 57.63
CA PRO A 873 -6.24 -16.21 58.49
C PRO A 873 -5.59 -17.44 57.88
N ARG A 874 -4.25 -17.48 57.96
CA ARG A 874 -3.45 -18.62 57.56
C ARG A 874 -2.96 -19.37 58.79
N GLY A 875 -2.64 -20.65 58.62
CA GLY A 875 -2.23 -21.51 59.70
C GLY A 875 -1.56 -22.78 59.22
N ASP A 876 -0.93 -23.45 60.18
CA ASP A 876 -0.30 -24.75 60.05
C ASP A 876 -1.37 -25.84 60.00
N ASP A 877 -1.20 -26.86 59.15
CA ASP A 877 -2.09 -28.01 59.15
C ASP A 877 -1.79 -28.86 60.40
N PHE A 878 -2.81 -29.18 61.20
CA PHE A 878 -2.62 -29.98 62.41
C PHE A 878 -1.97 -31.37 62.15
N TYR A 879 -2.09 -31.92 60.94
CA TYR A 879 -1.63 -33.27 60.62
C TYR A 879 -0.23 -33.35 60.01
N THR A 880 0.38 -32.22 59.67
CA THR A 880 1.73 -32.15 59.12
C THR A 880 2.75 -32.11 60.26
N LYS A 881 4.02 -32.37 59.93
CA LYS A 881 5.10 -32.49 60.92
C LYS A 881 6.19 -31.52 60.54
N ASP A 882 6.04 -30.31 61.03
CA ASP A 882 6.83 -29.19 60.59
C ASP A 882 7.74 -28.62 61.66
N VAL A 883 8.75 -27.91 61.19
CA VAL A 883 9.71 -27.20 62.04
C VAL A 883 9.47 -25.69 61.95
N ILE A 884 9.60 -25.03 63.10
CA ILE A 884 9.55 -23.57 63.19
C ILE A 884 10.80 -22.94 62.58
N GLU A 885 10.63 -21.73 62.06
CA GLU A 885 11.77 -20.91 61.64
C GLU A 885 12.61 -20.54 62.86
N ARG A 886 13.92 -20.74 62.75
CA ARG A 886 14.92 -20.34 63.74
C ARG A 886 16.00 -19.50 63.09
N GLN A 887 16.19 -18.30 63.61
CA GLN A 887 17.27 -17.41 63.20
C GLN A 887 18.26 -17.18 64.33
N LEU A 888 19.53 -16.97 63.98
CA LEU A 888 20.61 -16.76 64.94
C LEU A 888 21.20 -15.36 64.78
N ILE A 889 21.49 -14.71 65.90
CA ILE A 889 22.11 -13.38 65.95
C ILE A 889 23.31 -13.42 66.88
N ARG A 890 24.46 -12.95 66.41
CA ARG A 890 25.64 -12.72 67.26
C ARG A 890 25.88 -11.23 67.40
N CYS A 891 25.89 -10.75 68.64
CA CYS A 891 26.22 -9.37 68.97
C CYS A 891 27.57 -9.28 69.71
N ILE A 892 28.48 -8.47 69.19
CA ILE A 892 29.80 -8.19 69.80
C ILE A 892 29.83 -6.72 70.20
N ALA A 893 29.68 -6.43 71.50
CA ALA A 893 29.78 -5.10 72.08
C ALA A 893 29.90 -5.20 73.62
N ASP A 894 30.33 -4.11 74.26
CA ASP A 894 30.35 -3.95 75.72
C ASP A 894 29.75 -2.61 76.22
N ALA A 895 29.17 -1.84 75.32
CA ALA A 895 28.43 -0.61 75.61
C ALA A 895 27.48 -0.27 74.46
N GLY A 896 26.57 0.66 74.74
CA GLY A 896 25.67 1.22 73.75
C GLY A 896 24.37 0.44 73.60
N SER A 897 23.74 0.57 72.43
CA SER A 897 22.45 -0.07 72.13
C SER A 897 22.36 -0.43 70.66
N PHE A 898 21.47 -1.35 70.33
CA PHE A 898 21.15 -1.74 68.96
C PHE A 898 19.64 -1.75 68.74
N THR A 899 19.24 -1.93 67.50
CA THR A 899 17.85 -2.25 67.15
C THR A 899 17.82 -3.54 66.36
N LEU A 900 16.72 -4.28 66.46
CA LEU A 900 16.40 -5.36 65.55
C LEU A 900 15.29 -4.91 64.60
N SER A 901 15.18 -5.53 63.44
CA SER A 901 14.17 -5.17 62.45
C SER A 901 13.67 -6.40 61.71
N PHE A 902 12.35 -6.46 61.53
CA PHE A 902 11.62 -7.52 60.84
C PHE A 902 10.48 -6.92 60.03
N ARG A 903 10.37 -7.28 58.75
CA ARG A 903 9.30 -6.80 57.85
C ARG A 903 9.08 -5.27 57.92
N ASP A 904 10.18 -4.54 57.79
CA ASP A 904 10.29 -3.07 57.79
C ASP A 904 9.91 -2.36 59.11
N GLU A 905 9.61 -3.10 60.18
CA GLU A 905 9.47 -2.53 61.52
C GLU A 905 10.75 -2.72 62.32
N SER A 906 11.14 -1.69 63.08
CA SER A 906 12.32 -1.71 63.95
C SER A 906 11.90 -1.63 65.41
N THR A 907 12.57 -2.42 66.25
CA THR A 907 12.35 -2.37 67.70
C THR A 907 12.75 -1.01 68.25
N THR A 908 12.28 -0.70 69.46
CA THR A 908 12.94 0.33 70.27
C THR A 908 14.41 -0.04 70.54
N ARG A 909 15.23 0.90 71.01
CA ARG A 909 16.66 0.66 71.27
C ARG A 909 16.84 -0.37 72.38
N ILE A 910 17.46 -1.50 72.04
CA ILE A 910 17.80 -2.59 72.94
C ILE A 910 19.22 -2.33 73.50
N PRO A 911 19.39 -2.20 74.84
CA PRO A 911 20.70 -2.07 75.46
C PRO A 911 21.61 -3.26 75.13
N PHE A 912 22.93 -3.04 75.02
CA PHE A 912 23.89 -4.12 74.77
C PHE A 912 23.84 -5.22 75.86
N ASP A 913 23.52 -4.84 77.10
CA ASP A 913 23.41 -5.70 78.27
C ASP A 913 21.99 -6.23 78.52
N ALA A 914 21.08 -6.10 77.54
CA ALA A 914 19.72 -6.59 77.66
C ALA A 914 19.66 -8.10 77.95
N ALA A 915 18.80 -8.49 78.89
CA ALA A 915 18.49 -9.90 79.16
C ALA A 915 17.59 -10.49 78.06
N GLU A 916 17.53 -11.83 77.98
CA GLU A 916 16.69 -12.57 77.00
C GLU A 916 15.25 -12.06 76.94
N SER A 917 14.62 -11.84 78.11
CA SER A 917 13.25 -11.35 78.20
C SER A 917 13.07 -9.95 77.61
N ALA A 918 14.05 -9.07 77.74
CA ALA A 918 13.98 -7.73 77.16
C ALA A 918 14.10 -7.77 75.63
N VAL A 919 14.90 -8.68 75.08
CA VAL A 919 14.99 -8.89 73.63
C VAL A 919 13.68 -9.49 73.08
N LYS A 920 13.10 -10.48 73.79
CA LYS A 920 11.78 -11.05 73.46
C LYS A 920 10.71 -9.96 73.44
N THR A 921 10.58 -9.18 74.51
CA THR A 921 9.59 -8.09 74.58
C THR A 921 9.80 -7.08 73.46
N ALA A 922 11.04 -6.69 73.15
CA ALA A 922 11.31 -5.74 72.07
C ALA A 922 10.90 -6.25 70.68
N LEU A 923 11.03 -7.56 70.42
CA LEU A 923 10.60 -8.18 69.16
C LEU A 923 9.07 -8.31 69.09
N GLU A 924 8.41 -8.69 70.19
CA GLU A 924 6.94 -8.85 70.28
C GLU A 924 6.19 -7.52 70.35
N GLU A 925 6.88 -6.40 70.52
CA GLU A 925 6.33 -5.05 70.34
C GLU A 925 6.15 -4.66 68.86
N LEU A 926 6.78 -5.38 67.93
CA LEU A 926 6.59 -5.18 66.49
C LEU A 926 5.23 -5.72 66.08
N SER A 927 4.45 -4.96 65.30
CA SER A 927 3.13 -5.41 64.85
C SER A 927 3.20 -6.57 63.85
N THR A 928 4.39 -6.82 63.29
CA THR A 928 4.69 -7.87 62.32
C THR A 928 5.13 -9.19 62.97
N ILE A 929 5.27 -9.24 64.30
CA ILE A 929 5.64 -10.43 65.08
C ILE A 929 4.58 -10.68 66.15
N GLY A 930 4.06 -11.91 66.22
CA GLY A 930 3.16 -12.37 67.28
C GLY A 930 3.93 -12.85 68.52
N GLU A 931 4.42 -14.08 68.48
CA GLU A 931 5.15 -14.72 69.59
C GLU A 931 6.48 -15.31 69.14
N VAL A 932 7.54 -15.01 69.88
CA VAL A 932 8.89 -15.57 69.65
C VAL A 932 9.45 -16.18 70.92
N ASN A 933 10.32 -17.17 70.78
CA ASN A 933 11.17 -17.63 71.87
C ASN A 933 12.60 -17.15 71.65
N VAL A 934 13.20 -16.51 72.67
CA VAL A 934 14.58 -15.99 72.61
C VAL A 934 15.43 -16.71 73.65
N ALA A 935 16.56 -17.26 73.22
CA ALA A 935 17.51 -17.95 74.10
C ALA A 935 18.96 -17.60 73.76
N PHE A 936 19.82 -17.44 74.77
CA PHE A 936 21.24 -17.16 74.60
C PHE A 936 22.06 -18.45 74.76
N SER A 937 23.02 -18.66 73.85
CA SER A 937 23.89 -19.85 73.88
C SER A 937 24.81 -19.90 75.11
N SER A 938 25.14 -18.73 75.67
CA SER A 938 26.00 -18.54 76.83
C SER A 938 25.90 -17.08 77.32
N GLY A 939 26.15 -16.84 78.61
CA GLY A 939 26.03 -15.50 79.22
C GLY A 939 24.60 -15.14 79.62
N THR A 940 24.40 -13.91 80.13
CA THR A 940 23.09 -13.38 80.58
C THR A 940 22.70 -12.08 79.87
N VAL A 941 23.47 -11.66 78.85
CA VAL A 941 23.33 -10.38 78.15
C VAL A 941 23.37 -10.58 76.64
N ALA A 942 22.66 -9.73 75.89
CA ALA A 942 22.50 -9.84 74.44
C ALA A 942 23.81 -9.71 73.65
N CYS A 943 24.72 -8.83 74.11
CA CYS A 943 26.01 -8.57 73.48
C CYS A 943 27.16 -8.90 74.43
N SER A 944 28.20 -9.56 73.91
CA SER A 944 29.43 -9.78 74.65
C SER A 944 30.65 -9.80 73.72
N ASN A 945 31.74 -9.19 74.15
CA ASN A 945 33.03 -9.19 73.45
C ASN A 945 34.07 -10.14 74.06
N SER A 946 33.71 -10.84 75.14
CA SER A 946 34.54 -11.84 75.81
C SER A 946 33.92 -13.24 75.79
N VAL A 947 32.61 -13.32 75.58
CA VAL A 947 31.84 -14.56 75.49
C VAL A 947 31.16 -14.59 74.12
N ASN A 948 31.26 -15.72 73.43
CA ASN A 948 30.65 -15.93 72.12
C ASN A 948 29.14 -16.23 72.25
N THR A 949 28.40 -15.26 72.80
CA THR A 949 26.94 -15.33 72.96
C THR A 949 26.26 -15.28 71.59
N VAL A 950 25.41 -16.27 71.33
CA VAL A 950 24.53 -16.35 70.16
C VAL A 950 23.10 -16.30 70.67
N MET A 951 22.35 -15.31 70.21
CA MET A 951 20.91 -15.23 70.43
C MET A 951 20.22 -16.12 69.39
N THR A 952 19.41 -17.05 69.86
CA THR A 952 18.51 -17.87 69.05
C THR A 952 17.12 -17.27 69.15
N VAL A 953 16.52 -16.95 68.00
CA VAL A 953 15.14 -16.46 67.89
C VAL A 953 14.33 -17.50 67.12
N ASP A 954 13.39 -18.13 67.81
CA ASP A 954 12.45 -19.10 67.26
C ASP A 954 11.10 -18.38 67.04
N PHE A 955 10.60 -18.34 65.81
CA PHE A 955 9.31 -17.75 65.48
C PHE A 955 8.20 -18.77 65.73
N LEU A 956 7.29 -18.48 66.66
CA LEU A 956 6.25 -19.43 67.05
C LEU A 956 4.95 -19.21 66.26
N THR A 957 4.62 -17.96 65.93
CA THR A 957 3.37 -17.61 65.22
C THR A 957 3.57 -17.39 63.73
N GLU A 958 4.72 -16.87 63.31
CA GLU A 958 5.02 -16.63 61.89
C GLU A 958 5.41 -17.96 61.23
N LEU A 959 4.74 -18.28 60.12
CA LEU A 959 4.80 -19.59 59.49
C LEU A 959 5.66 -19.57 58.21
N GLY A 960 6.19 -20.74 57.86
CA GLY A 960 7.01 -20.94 56.66
C GLY A 960 8.43 -20.37 56.76
N ASP A 961 9.03 -20.15 55.58
CA ASP A 961 10.36 -19.56 55.42
C ASP A 961 10.26 -18.03 55.56
N LEU A 962 10.79 -17.49 56.66
CA LEU A 962 10.64 -16.08 57.02
C LEU A 962 11.83 -15.24 56.52
N PRO A 963 11.63 -13.94 56.28
CA PRO A 963 12.76 -13.08 55.93
C PRO A 963 13.74 -13.00 57.11
N SER A 964 15.03 -12.82 56.80
CA SER A 964 16.06 -12.66 57.82
C SER A 964 15.83 -11.40 58.66
N LEU A 965 15.99 -11.52 59.97
CA LEU A 965 16.12 -10.40 60.89
C LEU A 965 17.31 -9.54 60.46
N SER A 966 17.16 -8.23 60.65
CA SER A 966 18.24 -7.27 60.48
C SER A 966 18.32 -6.35 61.70
N GLY A 967 19.24 -5.39 61.71
CA GLY A 967 19.38 -4.49 62.83
C GLY A 967 20.46 -3.44 62.66
N SER A 968 20.38 -2.35 63.41
CA SER A 968 21.38 -1.29 63.39
C SER A 968 22.37 -1.45 64.53
N ASN A 969 23.66 -1.48 64.20
CA ASN A 969 24.77 -1.43 65.16
C ASN A 969 25.32 0.00 65.36
N ALA A 970 24.65 1.03 64.82
CA ALA A 970 25.19 2.39 64.78
C ALA A 970 25.53 2.99 66.15
N LEU A 971 24.90 2.51 67.23
CA LEU A 971 25.14 2.94 68.61
C LEU A 971 25.81 1.87 69.47
N LEU A 972 26.21 0.74 68.89
CA LEU A 972 26.97 -0.29 69.60
C LEU A 972 28.45 0.09 69.66
N GLN A 973 29.05 -0.11 70.83
CA GLN A 973 30.47 0.10 71.05
C GLN A 973 31.11 -1.19 71.54
N ASP A 974 32.15 -1.62 70.82
CA ASP A 974 33.16 -2.54 71.34
C ASP A 974 34.36 -1.70 71.81
N ARG A 975 34.47 -1.51 73.13
CA ARG A 975 35.54 -0.72 73.74
C ARG A 975 36.79 -1.55 74.04
N ILE A 976 36.67 -2.88 74.10
CA ILE A 976 37.79 -3.78 74.38
C ILE A 976 38.52 -4.19 73.11
N ASN A 977 37.81 -4.68 72.08
CA ASN A 977 38.45 -5.15 70.85
C ASN A 977 38.27 -4.19 69.65
N GLY A 978 37.41 -3.17 69.80
CA GLY A 978 37.15 -2.15 68.78
C GLY A 978 37.83 -0.80 69.07
N ASN A 979 37.38 0.26 68.38
CA ASN A 979 37.89 1.63 68.54
C ASN A 979 37.09 2.47 69.56
N ALA A 980 36.21 1.85 70.35
CA ALA A 980 35.37 2.49 71.37
C ALA A 980 34.46 3.63 70.87
N ARG A 981 34.12 3.66 69.57
CA ARG A 981 33.20 4.65 68.99
C ARG A 981 31.85 4.00 68.66
N ASP A 982 30.82 4.83 68.56
CA ASP A 982 29.54 4.44 67.99
C ASP A 982 29.74 3.76 66.62
N GLY A 983 29.16 2.57 66.46
CA GLY A 983 29.33 1.72 65.28
C GLY A 983 30.53 0.77 65.35
N SER A 984 31.29 0.73 66.45
CA SER A 984 32.42 -0.20 66.59
C SER A 984 32.01 -1.62 66.99
N GLY A 985 30.80 -1.80 67.52
CA GLY A 985 30.22 -3.12 67.77
C GLY A 985 29.64 -3.77 66.51
N SER A 986 29.41 -5.08 66.56
CA SER A 986 28.96 -5.87 65.40
C SER A 986 27.70 -6.68 65.68
N LEU A 987 26.82 -6.78 64.69
CA LEU A 987 25.67 -7.67 64.63
C LEU A 987 25.80 -8.58 63.41
N VAL A 988 25.70 -9.89 63.61
CA VAL A 988 25.77 -10.89 62.54
C VAL A 988 24.52 -11.76 62.61
N PHE A 989 23.78 -11.85 61.51
CA PHE A 989 22.55 -12.63 61.38
C PHE A 989 22.82 -13.88 60.53
N ILE A 990 22.33 -15.04 60.97
CA ILE A 990 22.51 -16.34 60.30
C ILE A 990 21.15 -17.02 60.18
N THR A 991 20.81 -17.42 58.95
CA THR A 991 19.50 -17.99 58.57
C THR A 991 19.67 -19.13 57.56
N GLY A 992 18.57 -19.76 57.13
CA GLY A 992 18.57 -20.66 55.97
C GLY A 992 19.23 -22.03 56.18
N GLY A 993 19.46 -22.46 57.43
CA GLY A 993 20.09 -23.73 57.76
C GLY A 993 21.58 -23.64 58.11
N ASP A 994 22.17 -22.45 58.01
CA ASP A 994 23.58 -22.22 58.36
C ASP A 994 23.84 -22.32 59.87
N SER A 995 25.09 -22.60 60.21
CA SER A 995 25.52 -22.78 61.61
C SER A 995 26.42 -21.65 62.11
N LEU A 996 26.25 -21.29 63.37
CA LEU A 996 27.07 -20.31 64.08
C LEU A 996 27.44 -20.84 65.46
N LEU A 997 28.73 -21.04 65.71
CA LEU A 997 29.27 -21.44 67.02
C LEU A 997 28.56 -22.69 67.62
N GLY A 998 28.27 -23.67 66.77
CA GLY A 998 27.61 -24.93 67.17
C GLY A 998 26.09 -24.86 67.31
N LYS A 999 25.46 -23.70 67.05
CA LYS A 999 24.02 -23.56 66.85
C LYS A 999 23.70 -23.58 65.35
N MET A 1000 22.52 -24.04 64.98
CA MET A 1000 22.07 -24.11 63.59
C MET A 1000 20.78 -23.30 63.46
N SER A 1001 20.72 -22.42 62.47
CA SER A 1001 19.46 -21.81 62.04
C SER A 1001 18.60 -22.88 61.38
N VAL A 1002 17.29 -22.69 61.36
CA VAL A 1002 16.35 -23.64 60.76
C VAL A 1002 15.45 -22.86 59.84
N LYS A 1003 15.40 -23.30 58.57
CA LYS A 1003 14.38 -22.83 57.63
C LYS A 1003 13.05 -23.47 58.01
N GLY A 1004 12.07 -22.65 58.36
CA GLY A 1004 10.74 -23.07 58.76
C GLY A 1004 10.02 -23.80 57.64
N THR A 1005 9.30 -24.87 57.99
CA THR A 1005 8.48 -25.64 57.04
C THR A 1005 6.99 -25.59 57.36
N ARG A 1006 6.60 -25.03 58.52
CA ARG A 1006 5.19 -24.90 58.92
C ARG A 1006 4.37 -24.28 57.79
N GLU A 1007 3.26 -24.90 57.44
CA GLU A 1007 2.49 -24.45 56.30
C GLU A 1007 1.92 -23.05 56.55
N TYR A 1008 2.03 -22.19 55.53
CA TYR A 1008 1.34 -20.90 55.51
C TYR A 1008 0.02 -21.04 54.74
N ALA A 1009 -0.82 -22.00 55.15
CA ALA A 1009 -1.99 -22.43 54.40
C ALA A 1009 -3.24 -21.60 54.72
N LEU A 1010 -4.03 -21.31 53.70
CA LEU A 1010 -5.30 -20.60 53.84
C LEU A 1010 -6.28 -21.43 54.68
N CYS A 1011 -6.78 -20.85 55.78
CA CYS A 1011 -7.63 -21.56 56.73
C CYS A 1011 -7.03 -22.91 57.18
N SER A 1012 -5.70 -22.98 57.32
CA SER A 1012 -4.93 -24.15 57.77
C SER A 1012 -5.23 -25.44 57.02
N ASN A 1013 -5.68 -25.34 55.76
CA ASN A 1013 -6.21 -26.47 54.98
C ASN A 1013 -7.36 -27.23 55.68
N HIS A 1014 -8.16 -26.60 56.55
CA HIS A 1014 -9.32 -27.24 57.21
C HIS A 1014 -10.56 -26.34 57.23
N GLY A 1015 -10.61 -25.36 56.32
CA GLY A 1015 -11.74 -24.47 56.16
C GLY A 1015 -11.81 -23.86 54.76
N ILE A 1016 -12.96 -23.23 54.48
CA ILE A 1016 -13.18 -22.46 53.25
C ILE A 1016 -13.10 -20.98 53.62
N CYS A 1017 -12.29 -20.24 52.87
CA CYS A 1017 -12.17 -18.79 53.02
C CYS A 1017 -13.27 -18.08 52.24
N ASP A 1018 -13.99 -17.18 52.89
CA ASP A 1018 -14.81 -16.18 52.23
C ASP A 1018 -13.98 -14.89 52.05
N PHE A 1019 -13.45 -14.69 50.85
CA PHE A 1019 -12.62 -13.52 50.53
C PHE A 1019 -13.37 -12.19 50.56
N SER A 1020 -14.71 -12.18 50.63
CA SER A 1020 -15.47 -10.93 50.82
C SER A 1020 -15.46 -10.46 52.28
N THR A 1021 -15.33 -11.40 53.23
CA THR A 1021 -15.35 -11.11 54.67
C THR A 1021 -14.00 -11.34 55.35
N GLY A 1022 -13.11 -12.13 54.76
CA GLY A 1022 -11.85 -12.57 55.37
C GLY A 1022 -12.03 -13.65 56.43
N ILE A 1023 -13.21 -14.32 56.46
CA ILE A 1023 -13.56 -15.29 57.50
C ILE A 1023 -13.37 -16.71 56.98
N CYS A 1024 -12.68 -17.53 57.78
CA CYS A 1024 -12.59 -18.97 57.56
C CYS A 1024 -13.82 -19.68 58.15
N THR A 1025 -14.54 -20.41 57.31
CA THR A 1025 -15.57 -21.35 57.77
C THR A 1025 -14.92 -22.72 57.96
N CYS A 1026 -14.70 -23.11 59.22
CA CYS A 1026 -14.01 -24.35 59.56
C CYS A 1026 -14.88 -25.58 59.34
N HIS A 1027 -14.24 -26.68 58.96
CA HIS A 1027 -14.88 -27.99 58.92
C HIS A 1027 -15.20 -28.50 60.33
N ALA A 1028 -16.09 -29.50 60.42
CA ALA A 1028 -16.42 -30.15 61.67
C ALA A 1028 -15.15 -30.64 62.40
N ASN A 1029 -15.10 -30.40 63.72
CA ASN A 1029 -13.99 -30.67 64.63
C ASN A 1029 -12.74 -29.79 64.48
N PHE A 1030 -12.78 -28.76 63.61
CA PHE A 1030 -11.71 -27.77 63.52
C PHE A 1030 -12.18 -26.40 64.02
N GLY A 1031 -11.28 -25.69 64.69
CA GLY A 1031 -11.53 -24.38 65.30
C GLY A 1031 -10.30 -23.49 65.28
N GLY A 1032 -10.41 -22.34 65.96
CA GLY A 1032 -9.31 -21.38 66.04
C GLY A 1032 -8.09 -21.93 66.77
N SER A 1033 -6.89 -21.62 66.29
CA SER A 1033 -5.63 -22.07 66.86
C SER A 1033 -4.86 -20.97 67.59
N ASP A 1034 -3.88 -21.38 68.37
CA ASP A 1034 -2.87 -20.52 69.02
C ASP A 1034 -1.61 -20.33 68.16
N GLY A 1035 -1.60 -20.85 66.92
CA GLY A 1035 -0.42 -20.88 66.03
C GLY A 1035 0.58 -22.00 66.32
N ASN A 1036 0.40 -22.77 67.39
CA ASN A 1036 1.26 -23.88 67.81
C ASN A 1036 0.53 -25.23 67.84
N GLY A 1037 -0.62 -25.32 67.16
CA GLY A 1037 -1.45 -26.53 67.10
C GLY A 1037 -2.36 -26.74 68.31
N GLY A 1038 -2.41 -25.80 69.25
CA GLY A 1038 -3.34 -25.75 70.38
C GLY A 1038 -4.57 -24.86 70.11
N PRO A 1039 -5.58 -24.90 70.99
CA PRO A 1039 -6.76 -24.04 70.85
C PRO A 1039 -6.40 -22.58 71.11
N GLY A 1040 -6.85 -21.68 70.25
CA GLY A 1040 -6.57 -20.26 70.40
C GLY A 1040 -7.57 -19.35 69.70
N THR A 1041 -7.26 -18.06 69.66
CA THR A 1041 -8.16 -17.03 69.14
C THR A 1041 -8.00 -16.78 67.64
N ILE A 1042 -6.97 -17.34 67.01
CA ILE A 1042 -6.72 -17.18 65.57
C ILE A 1042 -7.74 -18.06 64.83
N ALA A 1043 -8.75 -17.44 64.21
CA ALA A 1043 -9.82 -18.14 63.51
C ALA A 1043 -9.36 -18.71 62.14
N ASN A 1044 -8.31 -19.54 62.15
CA ASN A 1044 -7.67 -20.13 60.96
C ASN A 1044 -7.99 -21.62 60.77
N CYS A 1045 -8.83 -22.24 61.59
CA CYS A 1045 -9.13 -23.69 61.52
C CYS A 1045 -7.93 -24.61 61.78
N GLY A 1046 -6.86 -24.12 62.42
CA GLY A 1046 -5.63 -24.88 62.66
C GLY A 1046 -5.65 -25.79 63.90
N PHE A 1047 -6.72 -25.76 64.70
CA PHE A 1047 -6.85 -26.59 65.91
C PHE A 1047 -7.92 -27.67 65.74
N HIS A 1048 -7.64 -28.91 66.16
CA HIS A 1048 -8.57 -30.03 66.11
C HIS A 1048 -9.20 -30.33 67.49
N GLU A 1049 -10.50 -30.04 67.66
CA GLU A 1049 -11.25 -30.09 68.93
C GLU A 1049 -11.37 -31.50 69.55
N GLY A 1050 -11.18 -32.56 68.74
CA GLY A 1050 -11.33 -33.97 69.18
C GLY A 1050 -10.02 -34.72 69.45
N LYS A 1051 -8.84 -34.11 69.24
CA LYS A 1051 -7.53 -34.74 69.44
C LYS A 1051 -6.72 -33.89 70.40
N THR A 1052 -6.79 -34.21 71.69
CA THR A 1052 -5.79 -33.70 72.64
C THR A 1052 -4.42 -34.21 72.21
N THR A 1053 -3.47 -33.30 72.04
CA THR A 1053 -2.05 -33.56 71.85
C THR A 1053 -1.52 -34.43 73.00
N THR A 1054 -1.68 -35.75 72.92
CA THR A 1054 -0.96 -36.67 73.78
C THR A 1054 0.46 -36.80 73.24
N GLY A 1055 1.38 -36.03 73.81
CA GLY A 1055 2.82 -36.27 73.73
C GLY A 1055 3.63 -35.10 73.18
N VAL A 1056 3.98 -34.16 74.07
CA VAL A 1056 5.33 -33.58 74.09
C VAL A 1056 6.27 -34.62 74.67
#